data_AF-A0A813BD97-F1
#
_entry.id   AF-A0A813BD97-F1
#
_cell.length_a   1.000
_cell.length_b   1.000
_cell.length_c   1.000
_cell.angle_alpha   90.00
_cell.angle_beta   90.00
_cell.angle_gamma   90.00
#
_symmetry.space_group_name_H-M   'P 1'
#
loop_
_entity.id
_entity.type
_entity.pdbx_description
1 polymer ?
#
loop_
_entity_poly.entity_id
_entity_poly.type
_entity_poly.pdbx_seq_one_letter_code
_entity_poly.pdbx_strand_id
1 'polypeptide(L)'
;MPRPRRTGRGLISLDEWYFVSEAKEVNEAAEKAYHQIESNPMRACVLEVDGENLHFCLEPKEVTNRGEVEDCAGNLSGMCRACTERISKFAQLLGEEGMYVAFNQEVTEKNVDGIRANRDQQERSPEVSAYNFIVVDREFAMRYPTLQGGFQHVHFTFEDLTPPHVAAKIKQLSNYMNGSFDNRFQKLIDDPASLNIIQEEIPNLVRPDHWKAVTSWAVNFVAKAEGRKWSELPMHKKFEIMAFAMLTGRSHGAIHTDMQQAGNLVDFITDAHSRAALRALMDDRSNPETYQVSRVADLDLHTMVDGVELYYNRKVVGKCQLDFDANAQTVEAFPAENISLNQPGTFTIRVNNYRNRDSASVPFQVTVKKPGSSEVYTDVWDKNRAPGSFMEICTVTVTPEDLVEEPVELSAAEQKRLAAKEEEWMRMVGEPRSAVATDASIADTGGHEMVLVKSAAFSKSSCGSAQAAFASMLTAPAKGEDGKASLATRCKLGSLSGLIEHISENPCSLMVDPRNFVPGYVTHLQTETDVLFENFAINVYHRKNELPQAPRSDEQSTVRFDASWGVSSMAAVHGFIKLKNRWFMVLKGAHLPKDPSWPRGGGMYPTNLKPEAHHHRSKWVSFHALVLPEEPATGVPLIGSALVGFPSFRFILDGKEISVSAE
;
A
#
# COMPACT_ATOMS: atom_id res chain seq x y z
N MET A 1 7.01 70.83 -20.58
CA MET A 1 8.28 70.29 -20.04
C MET A 1 8.06 69.90 -18.57
N PRO A 2 8.76 68.89 -18.03
CA PRO A 2 8.14 67.74 -17.37
C PRO A 2 7.76 67.91 -15.89
N ARG A 3 6.84 67.02 -15.46
CA ARG A 3 6.17 66.91 -14.16
C ARG A 3 7.11 66.53 -13.01
N PRO A 4 6.89 67.03 -11.77
CA PRO A 4 7.56 66.52 -10.58
C PRO A 4 6.83 65.31 -9.99
N ARG A 5 7.61 64.31 -9.56
CA ARG A 5 7.19 63.14 -8.78
C ARG A 5 6.75 63.58 -7.39
N ARG A 6 5.54 63.18 -6.98
CA ARG A 6 5.04 63.31 -5.60
C ARG A 6 5.64 62.23 -4.71
N THR A 7 6.22 62.71 -3.61
CA THR A 7 6.45 62.02 -2.34
C THR A 7 5.14 61.63 -1.67
N GLY A 8 5.14 60.54 -0.90
CA GLY A 8 4.11 60.29 0.11
C GLY A 8 3.98 58.84 0.52
N ARG A 9 4.80 58.42 1.50
CA ARG A 9 4.43 57.32 2.41
C ARG A 9 3.21 57.79 3.19
N GLY A 10 2.07 57.13 2.99
CA GLY A 10 0.88 57.28 3.81
C GLY A 10 0.47 55.91 4.31
N LEU A 11 0.42 55.77 5.63
CA LEU A 11 -0.27 54.69 6.33
C LEU A 11 -1.66 54.51 5.71
N ILE A 12 -1.97 53.30 5.25
CA ILE A 12 -3.34 52.96 4.88
C ILE A 12 -4.07 52.67 6.18
N SER A 13 -5.02 53.56 6.46
CA SER A 13 -6.03 53.52 7.49
C SER A 13 -6.82 52.21 7.44
N LEU A 14 -6.95 51.57 8.61
CA LEU A 14 -8.03 50.64 8.93
C LEU A 14 -9.32 51.44 8.98
N ASP A 15 -10.09 51.49 7.89
CA ASP A 15 -11.52 51.82 7.88
C ASP A 15 -12.03 51.71 6.44
N GLU A 16 -12.44 50.50 6.05
CA GLU A 16 -13.43 50.27 5.00
C GLU A 16 -13.81 48.78 5.01
N TRP A 17 -14.60 48.40 6.02
CA TRP A 17 -15.39 47.18 5.97
C TRP A 17 -16.64 47.50 5.15
N TYR A 18 -16.76 46.87 3.98
CA TYR A 18 -17.99 46.87 3.21
C TYR A 18 -19.09 46.16 4.01
N PHE A 19 -20.06 46.92 4.52
CA PHE A 19 -21.32 46.37 5.00
C PHE A 19 -22.11 45.84 3.80
N VAL A 20 -22.22 44.51 3.69
CA VAL A 20 -23.22 43.87 2.84
C VAL A 20 -24.54 43.90 3.60
N SER A 21 -25.17 45.07 3.70
CA SER A 21 -26.48 45.24 4.31
C SER A 21 -27.55 45.32 3.23
N GLU A 22 -27.86 44.20 2.57
CA GLU A 22 -29.11 44.05 1.80
C GLU A 22 -29.36 42.58 1.41
N ALA A 23 -29.58 41.73 2.42
CA ALA A 23 -30.33 40.49 2.26
C ALA A 23 -31.65 40.65 3.03
N LYS A 24 -32.55 41.47 2.50
CA LYS A 24 -33.89 41.65 3.05
C LYS A 24 -34.76 40.49 2.59
N GLU A 25 -34.91 39.55 3.52
CA GLU A 25 -35.85 38.42 3.64
C GLU A 25 -35.08 37.14 4.00
N VAL A 26 -34.33 37.20 5.10
CA VAL A 26 -34.02 35.99 5.85
C VAL A 26 -35.32 35.58 6.51
N ASN A 27 -35.85 34.41 6.10
CA ASN A 27 -37.02 33.78 6.69
C ASN A 27 -36.82 33.71 8.22
N GLU A 28 -37.81 34.14 9.01
CA GLU A 28 -37.80 34.08 10.49
C GLU A 28 -37.47 32.66 11.00
N ALA A 29 -37.82 31.62 10.23
CA ALA A 29 -37.41 30.23 10.48
C ALA A 29 -35.90 30.01 10.33
N ALA A 30 -35.27 30.60 9.32
CA ALA A 30 -33.83 30.55 9.14
C ALA A 30 -33.14 31.29 10.29
N GLU A 31 -33.56 32.49 10.64
CA GLU A 31 -33.01 33.28 11.77
C GLU A 31 -33.09 32.52 13.10
N LYS A 32 -34.22 31.84 13.36
CA LYS A 32 -34.37 30.95 14.52
C LYS A 32 -33.45 29.74 14.47
N ALA A 33 -33.31 29.09 13.30
CA ALA A 33 -32.36 27.99 13.11
C ALA A 33 -30.91 28.45 13.30
N TYR A 34 -30.55 29.65 12.85
CA TYR A 34 -29.24 30.25 13.08
C TYR A 34 -28.95 30.50 14.56
N HIS A 35 -29.89 31.09 15.29
CA HIS A 35 -29.71 31.30 16.73
C HIS A 35 -29.59 29.98 17.50
N GLN A 36 -30.27 28.91 17.06
CA GLN A 36 -30.08 27.56 17.61
C GLN A 36 -28.71 26.95 17.27
N ILE A 37 -28.15 27.26 16.10
CA ILE A 37 -26.78 26.86 15.74
C ILE A 37 -25.76 27.63 16.58
N GLU A 38 -26.00 28.93 16.81
CA GLU A 38 -25.13 29.84 17.57
C GLU A 38 -25.01 29.46 19.06
N SER A 39 -26.06 28.90 19.65
CA SER A 39 -26.07 28.54 21.08
C SER A 39 -25.43 27.17 21.41
N ASN A 40 -25.00 26.40 20.40
CA ASN A 40 -24.60 25.02 20.61
C ASN A 40 -23.08 24.81 20.42
N PRO A 41 -22.33 24.52 21.49
CA PRO A 41 -20.91 24.21 21.37
C PRO A 41 -20.70 22.89 20.62
N MET A 42 -19.55 22.79 19.97
CA MET A 42 -19.15 21.57 19.27
C MET A 42 -18.81 20.48 20.29
N ARG A 43 -19.43 19.31 20.13
CA ARG A 43 -19.11 18.12 20.93
C ARG A 43 -18.15 17.22 20.18
N ALA A 44 -16.86 17.42 20.43
CA ALA A 44 -15.83 16.46 20.09
C ALA A 44 -16.03 15.17 20.91
N CYS A 45 -15.50 14.04 20.44
CA CYS A 45 -15.33 12.87 21.29
C CYS A 45 -14.43 13.25 22.46
N VAL A 46 -14.79 12.83 23.67
CA VAL A 46 -13.98 13.05 24.87
C VAL A 46 -13.58 11.70 25.44
N LEU A 47 -12.28 11.52 25.63
CA LEU A 47 -11.71 10.37 26.29
C LEU A 47 -10.94 10.84 27.52
N GLU A 48 -11.39 10.45 28.71
CA GLU A 48 -10.68 10.69 29.96
C GLU A 48 -9.73 9.52 30.27
N VAL A 49 -8.46 9.82 30.49
CA VAL A 49 -7.42 8.87 30.90
C VAL A 49 -6.58 9.49 32.02
N ASP A 50 -6.54 8.84 33.17
CA ASP A 50 -5.74 9.27 34.33
C ASP A 50 -5.98 10.74 34.76
N GLY A 51 -7.23 11.22 34.61
CA GLY A 51 -7.64 12.59 34.93
C GLY A 51 -7.30 13.64 33.87
N GLU A 52 -6.79 13.22 32.71
CA GLU A 52 -6.53 14.07 31.54
C GLU A 52 -7.55 13.78 30.43
N ASN A 53 -8.04 14.83 29.78
CA ASN A 53 -9.04 14.72 28.71
C ASN A 53 -8.38 14.81 27.32
N LEU A 54 -8.58 13.79 26.49
CA LEU A 54 -8.31 13.83 25.06
C LEU A 54 -9.61 14.19 24.32
N HIS A 55 -9.60 15.35 23.67
CA HIS A 55 -10.68 15.75 22.78
C HIS A 55 -10.29 15.43 21.34
N PHE A 56 -11.13 14.71 20.62
CA PHE A 56 -10.84 14.33 19.22
C PHE A 56 -12.09 14.31 18.35
N CYS A 57 -11.89 14.40 17.05
CA CYS A 57 -12.92 14.19 16.04
C CYS A 57 -12.40 13.26 14.95
N LEU A 58 -13.30 12.70 14.16
CA LEU A 58 -12.97 11.83 13.03
C LEU A 58 -13.28 12.54 11.72
N GLU A 59 -12.44 12.39 10.71
CA GLU A 59 -12.68 12.93 9.38
C GLU A 59 -12.71 11.79 8.36
N PRO A 60 -13.82 11.56 7.64
CA PRO A 60 -13.88 10.58 6.57
C PRO A 60 -12.83 10.87 5.48
N LYS A 61 -12.10 9.84 5.03
CA LYS A 61 -11.10 9.97 3.94
C LYS A 61 -11.75 10.07 2.57
N GLU A 62 -12.86 9.36 2.36
CA GLU A 62 -13.65 9.49 1.15
C GLU A 62 -14.52 10.74 1.25
N VAL A 63 -14.32 11.63 0.28
CA VAL A 63 -14.86 12.99 0.27
C VAL A 63 -16.39 12.92 0.25
N THR A 64 -17.04 13.30 1.35
CA THR A 64 -18.42 13.79 1.32
C THR A 64 -18.50 14.83 0.21
N ASN A 65 -19.43 14.73 -0.75
CA ASN A 65 -19.46 15.62 -1.92
C ASN A 65 -19.41 17.07 -1.45
N ARG A 66 -18.21 17.65 -1.51
CA ARG A 66 -17.92 18.91 -0.83
C ARG A 66 -18.80 20.02 -1.38
N GLY A 67 -19.17 19.92 -2.66
CA GLY A 67 -20.13 20.80 -3.31
C GLY A 67 -21.52 20.71 -2.67
N GLU A 68 -22.03 19.52 -2.37
CA GLU A 68 -23.35 19.36 -1.73
C GLU A 68 -23.37 19.92 -0.30
N VAL A 69 -22.31 19.68 0.48
CA VAL A 69 -22.20 20.25 1.83
C VAL A 69 -22.04 21.77 1.76
N GLU A 70 -21.25 22.30 0.81
CA GLU A 70 -21.11 23.74 0.57
C GLU A 70 -22.40 24.38 0.07
N ASP A 71 -23.19 23.69 -0.77
CA ASP A 71 -24.49 24.17 -1.27
C ASP A 71 -25.53 24.20 -0.15
N CYS A 72 -25.64 23.13 0.65
CA CYS A 72 -26.50 23.11 1.83
C CYS A 72 -26.09 24.19 2.84
N ALA A 73 -24.78 24.34 3.08
CA ALA A 73 -24.25 25.38 3.96
C ALA A 73 -24.47 26.79 3.39
N GLY A 74 -24.36 26.98 2.08
CA GLY A 74 -24.64 28.23 1.38
C GLY A 74 -26.10 28.63 1.54
N ASN A 75 -27.03 27.71 1.29
CA ASN A 75 -28.46 27.93 1.46
C ASN A 75 -28.84 28.20 2.92
N LEU A 76 -28.25 27.44 3.86
CA LEU A 76 -28.44 27.67 5.29
C LEU A 76 -27.89 29.05 5.70
N SER A 77 -26.73 29.43 5.16
CA SER A 77 -25.97 30.64 5.52
C SER A 77 -26.35 31.91 4.75
N GLY A 78 -27.41 31.89 3.93
CA GLY A 78 -27.78 33.03 3.08
C GLY A 78 -26.66 33.41 2.10
N MET A 79 -25.88 32.42 1.64
CA MET A 79 -24.70 32.55 0.77
C MET A 79 -23.55 33.36 1.39
N CYS A 80 -23.52 33.49 2.72
CA CYS A 80 -22.42 34.13 3.41
C CYS A 80 -21.14 33.27 3.30
N ARG A 81 -20.18 33.74 2.51
CA ARG A 81 -18.91 33.03 2.25
C ARG A 81 -18.20 32.55 3.51
N ALA A 82 -18.11 33.39 4.55
CA ALA A 82 -17.45 33.02 5.80
C ALA A 82 -18.19 31.90 6.55
N CYS A 83 -19.53 31.92 6.55
CA CYS A 83 -20.35 30.87 7.15
C CYS A 83 -20.29 29.59 6.33
N THR A 84 -20.38 29.67 5.00
CA THR A 84 -20.26 28.52 4.09
C THR A 84 -18.91 27.81 4.26
N GLU A 85 -17.80 28.57 4.25
CA GLU A 85 -16.44 28.04 4.45
C GLU A 85 -16.21 27.40 5.83
N ARG A 86 -16.95 27.83 6.87
CA ARG A 86 -16.84 27.26 8.23
C ARG A 86 -17.72 26.04 8.37
N ILE A 87 -19.01 26.15 8.04
CA ILE A 87 -19.97 25.05 8.15
C ILE A 87 -19.49 23.86 7.34
N SER A 88 -18.99 24.04 6.12
CA SER A 88 -18.53 22.92 5.30
C SER A 88 -17.35 22.17 5.90
N LYS A 89 -16.46 22.86 6.63
CA LYS A 89 -15.33 22.23 7.33
C LYS A 89 -15.77 21.39 8.52
N PHE A 90 -16.71 21.89 9.33
CA PHE A 90 -17.15 21.19 10.55
C PHE A 90 -18.24 20.15 10.28
N ALA A 91 -19.05 20.35 9.24
CA ALA A 91 -20.05 19.40 8.76
C ALA A 91 -19.43 18.22 8.01
N GLN A 92 -18.10 18.07 8.04
CA GLN A 92 -17.36 16.91 7.58
C GLN A 92 -16.69 16.12 8.73
N LEU A 93 -16.61 16.71 9.92
CA LEU A 93 -15.98 16.09 11.09
C LEU A 93 -17.02 15.38 11.95
N LEU A 94 -16.72 14.19 12.45
CA LEU A 94 -17.58 13.39 13.33
C LEU A 94 -17.13 13.50 14.80
N GLY A 95 -18.10 13.57 15.71
CA GLY A 95 -17.95 13.65 17.17
C GLY A 95 -18.38 12.38 17.90
N GLU A 96 -18.72 12.51 19.20
CA GLU A 96 -18.86 11.39 20.16
C GLU A 96 -19.81 10.28 19.71
N GLU A 97 -20.92 10.60 19.06
CA GLU A 97 -21.91 9.61 18.61
C GLU A 97 -21.76 9.28 17.11
N GLY A 98 -20.63 9.61 16.48
CA GLY A 98 -20.50 9.58 15.01
C GLY A 98 -21.24 10.73 14.32
N MET A 99 -21.80 11.65 15.10
CA MET A 99 -22.56 12.82 14.63
C MET A 99 -21.63 13.91 14.13
N TYR A 100 -22.03 14.66 13.10
CA TYR A 100 -21.20 15.77 12.64
C TYR A 100 -21.05 16.86 13.70
N VAL A 101 -19.82 17.32 13.87
CA VAL A 101 -19.40 18.31 14.88
C VAL A 101 -20.14 19.64 14.69
N ALA A 102 -20.67 19.94 13.51
CA ALA A 102 -21.44 21.16 13.23
C ALA A 102 -22.88 21.18 13.79
N PHE A 103 -23.55 20.03 13.99
CA PHE A 103 -25.00 19.99 14.30
C PHE A 103 -25.36 18.86 15.26
N ASN A 104 -24.96 18.97 16.53
CA ASN A 104 -25.23 17.93 17.52
C ASN A 104 -26.61 18.03 18.22
N GLN A 105 -27.54 18.84 17.69
CA GLN A 105 -28.91 18.95 18.19
C GLN A 105 -29.95 18.90 17.07
N GLU A 106 -31.21 18.66 17.45
CA GLU A 106 -32.35 18.55 16.55
C GLU A 106 -32.80 19.94 16.03
N VAL A 107 -32.13 20.44 14.99
CA VAL A 107 -32.59 21.60 14.19
C VAL A 107 -33.53 21.10 13.09
N THR A 108 -34.75 21.65 12.98
CA THR A 108 -35.81 21.16 12.06
C THR A 108 -35.84 21.88 10.72
N GLU A 109 -34.69 22.08 10.09
CA GLU A 109 -34.57 22.85 8.84
C GLU A 109 -34.17 21.95 7.66
N LYS A 110 -34.81 22.13 6.49
CA LYS A 110 -34.62 21.26 5.31
C LYS A 110 -33.15 21.18 4.84
N ASN A 111 -32.41 22.28 4.95
CA ASN A 111 -30.98 22.30 4.61
C ASN A 111 -30.12 21.53 5.63
N VAL A 112 -30.53 21.53 6.91
CA VAL A 112 -29.90 20.69 7.95
C VAL A 112 -30.23 19.23 7.70
N ASP A 113 -31.44 18.89 7.26
CA ASP A 113 -31.79 17.54 6.85
C ASP A 113 -30.98 17.07 5.63
N GLY A 114 -30.61 17.97 4.72
CA GLY A 114 -29.66 17.67 3.64
C GLY A 114 -28.26 17.32 4.14
N ILE A 115 -27.76 18.05 5.16
CA ILE A 115 -26.48 17.73 5.82
C ILE A 115 -26.59 16.41 6.60
N ARG A 116 -27.73 16.13 7.23
CA ARG A 116 -28.02 14.84 7.90
C ARG A 116 -28.16 13.66 6.94
N ALA A 117 -28.76 13.86 5.77
CA ALA A 117 -28.85 12.80 4.77
C ALA A 117 -27.45 12.43 4.24
N ASN A 118 -26.59 13.43 4.05
CA ASN A 118 -25.16 13.21 3.77
C ASN A 118 -24.45 12.47 4.92
N ARG A 119 -24.85 12.73 6.17
CA ARG A 119 -24.38 11.97 7.34
C ARG A 119 -24.75 10.50 7.29
N ASP A 120 -26.05 10.21 7.13
CA ASP A 120 -26.57 8.85 7.20
C ASP A 120 -26.06 7.97 6.05
N GLN A 121 -25.63 8.57 4.95
CA GLN A 121 -24.99 7.86 3.84
C GLN A 121 -23.54 7.42 4.17
N GLN A 122 -22.81 8.16 5.01
CA GLN A 122 -21.40 7.90 5.31
C GLN A 122 -21.16 6.99 6.53
N GLU A 123 -22.13 6.83 7.42
CA GLU A 123 -22.07 5.86 8.54
C GLU A 123 -21.89 4.38 8.11
N ARG A 124 -21.83 4.11 6.80
CA ARG A 124 -21.82 2.74 6.24
C ARG A 124 -20.44 2.09 6.16
N SER A 125 -19.33 2.81 6.31
CA SER A 125 -18.01 2.16 6.27
C SER A 125 -17.66 1.55 7.64
N PRO A 126 -17.56 0.20 7.77
CA PRO A 126 -17.22 -0.45 9.03
C PRO A 126 -15.73 -0.39 9.36
N GLU A 127 -14.89 0.13 8.46
CA GLU A 127 -13.44 0.06 8.54
C GLU A 127 -12.82 1.33 9.15
N VAL A 128 -11.93 1.14 10.13
CA VAL A 128 -11.17 2.23 10.79
C VAL A 128 -10.29 2.97 9.78
N SER A 129 -9.79 2.25 8.78
CA SER A 129 -8.95 2.76 7.69
C SER A 129 -9.60 3.89 6.90
N ALA A 130 -10.94 3.99 6.91
CA ALA A 130 -11.71 4.99 6.16
C ALA A 130 -11.74 6.38 6.83
N TYR A 131 -11.19 6.53 8.04
CA TYR A 131 -11.23 7.76 8.81
C TYR A 131 -9.83 8.25 9.21
N ASN A 132 -9.68 9.57 9.34
CA ASN A 132 -8.55 10.22 9.97
C ASN A 132 -8.92 10.57 11.42
N PHE A 133 -8.01 10.31 12.36
CA PHE A 133 -8.14 10.75 13.75
C PHE A 133 -7.56 12.16 13.92
N ILE A 134 -8.37 13.11 14.35
CA ILE A 134 -7.96 14.51 14.53
C ILE A 134 -8.04 14.91 16.00
N VAL A 135 -6.92 15.33 16.56
CA VAL A 135 -6.86 15.87 17.93
C VAL A 135 -7.38 17.30 17.95
N VAL A 136 -8.34 17.59 18.83
CA VAL A 136 -8.83 18.94 19.08
C VAL A 136 -7.91 19.61 20.10
N ASP A 137 -6.86 20.25 19.61
CA ASP A 137 -5.87 20.99 20.40
C ASP A 137 -5.71 22.44 19.92
N ARG A 138 -4.68 23.13 20.39
CA ARG A 138 -4.42 24.51 19.99
C ARG A 138 -4.14 24.67 18.49
N GLU A 139 -3.51 23.70 17.85
CA GLU A 139 -3.26 23.73 16.41
C GLU A 139 -4.57 23.58 15.62
N PHE A 140 -5.43 22.67 16.07
CA PHE A 140 -6.79 22.56 15.55
C PHE A 140 -7.54 23.89 15.70
N ALA A 141 -7.54 24.50 16.88
CA ALA A 141 -8.18 25.80 17.11
C ALA A 141 -7.59 26.93 16.23
N MET A 142 -6.30 26.90 15.89
CA MET A 142 -5.71 27.88 14.96
C MET A 142 -6.15 27.64 13.51
N ARG A 143 -6.26 26.39 13.08
CA ARG A 143 -6.70 26.00 11.72
C ARG A 143 -8.20 26.21 11.53
N TYR A 144 -8.96 26.10 12.62
CA TYR A 144 -10.41 26.23 12.67
C TYR A 144 -10.79 27.30 13.72
N PRO A 145 -10.45 28.58 13.48
CA PRO A 145 -10.57 29.63 14.48
C PRO A 145 -12.02 29.90 14.88
N THR A 146 -12.27 29.79 16.18
CA THR A 146 -13.52 30.15 16.85
C THR A 146 -13.47 31.63 17.19
N LEU A 147 -13.82 32.49 16.23
CA LEU A 147 -13.89 33.93 16.49
C LEU A 147 -15.15 34.23 17.31
N GLN A 148 -15.09 34.35 18.64
CA GLN A 148 -16.16 35.01 19.38
C GLN A 148 -16.09 36.53 19.07
N GLY A 149 -16.86 36.98 18.08
CA GLY A 149 -16.90 38.38 17.64
C GLY A 149 -18.34 38.90 17.59
N GLY A 150 -18.50 40.23 17.67
CA GLY A 150 -19.80 40.90 17.63
C GLY A 150 -20.55 40.61 16.33
N PHE A 151 -21.51 39.68 16.44
CA PHE A 151 -22.63 39.33 15.56
C PHE A 151 -22.51 39.68 14.07
N GLN A 152 -22.36 38.63 13.24
CA GLN A 152 -22.86 38.54 11.85
C GLN A 152 -22.56 37.18 11.15
N HIS A 153 -21.91 36.21 11.82
CA HIS A 153 -21.53 34.92 11.22
C HIS A 153 -21.77 33.73 12.16
N VAL A 154 -21.89 32.52 11.62
CA VAL A 154 -21.90 31.28 12.43
C VAL A 154 -20.51 31.09 13.05
N HIS A 155 -20.51 30.89 14.36
CA HIS A 155 -19.33 30.67 15.17
C HIS A 155 -19.45 29.35 15.91
N PHE A 156 -18.47 28.49 15.71
CA PHE A 156 -18.34 27.28 16.50
C PHE A 156 -17.49 27.60 17.73
N THR A 157 -17.75 26.94 18.85
CA THR A 157 -16.92 27.08 20.06
C THR A 157 -16.52 25.69 20.55
N PHE A 158 -15.31 25.60 21.10
CA PHE A 158 -14.84 24.41 21.81
C PHE A 158 -15.03 24.68 23.29
N GLU A 159 -15.66 23.77 24.03
CA GLU A 159 -15.72 23.87 25.49
C GLU A 159 -14.34 23.70 26.10
N ASP A 160 -13.58 22.71 25.61
CA ASP A 160 -12.25 22.36 26.10
C ASP A 160 -11.32 21.95 24.95
N LEU A 161 -10.00 22.07 25.20
CA LEU A 161 -8.95 21.62 24.30
C LEU A 161 -8.14 20.52 24.96
N THR A 162 -7.64 19.60 24.13
CA THR A 162 -6.68 18.58 24.59
C THR A 162 -5.44 19.24 25.19
N PRO A 163 -5.03 18.85 26.42
CA PRO A 163 -3.81 19.34 27.04
C PRO A 163 -2.59 19.15 26.13
N PRO A 164 -1.67 20.15 26.02
CA PRO A 164 -0.60 20.11 25.02
C PRO A 164 0.29 18.87 25.06
N HIS A 165 0.53 18.31 26.25
CA HIS A 165 1.37 17.12 26.40
C HIS A 165 0.66 15.83 25.93
N VAL A 166 -0.65 15.71 26.18
CA VAL A 166 -1.52 14.63 25.66
C VAL A 166 -1.59 14.70 24.14
N ALA A 167 -1.86 15.90 23.60
CA ALA A 167 -1.91 16.14 22.17
C ALA A 167 -0.58 15.80 21.48
N ALA A 168 0.55 16.21 22.07
CA ALA A 168 1.88 15.90 21.56
C ALA A 168 2.14 14.38 21.53
N LYS A 169 1.79 13.67 22.61
CA LYS A 169 1.94 12.21 22.68
C LYS A 169 1.12 11.51 21.59
N ILE A 170 -0.17 11.83 21.46
CA ILE A 170 -1.03 11.23 20.43
C ILE A 170 -0.55 11.56 19.02
N LYS A 171 -0.15 12.82 18.76
CA LYS A 171 0.37 13.21 17.44
C LYS A 171 1.65 12.45 17.07
N GLN A 172 2.56 12.21 18.01
CA GLN A 172 3.74 11.37 17.79
C GLN A 172 3.37 9.91 17.45
N LEU A 173 2.23 9.44 17.95
CA LEU A 173 1.71 8.09 17.75
C LEU A 173 0.63 8.00 16.66
N SER A 174 0.38 9.07 15.91
CA SER A 174 -0.71 9.15 14.92
C SER A 174 -0.65 8.07 13.84
N ASN A 175 0.56 7.57 13.51
CA ASN A 175 0.75 6.46 12.57
C ASN A 175 0.03 5.16 13.01
N TYR A 176 -0.15 4.96 14.32
CA TYR A 176 -0.88 3.81 14.86
C TYR A 176 -2.40 3.97 14.72
N MET A 177 -2.89 5.21 14.63
CA MET A 177 -4.32 5.53 14.56
C MET A 177 -4.90 5.40 13.14
N ASN A 178 -4.05 5.40 12.11
CA ASN A 178 -4.48 5.44 10.70
C ASN A 178 -4.62 4.06 10.02
N GLY A 179 -4.98 3.01 10.77
CA GLY A 179 -5.48 1.73 10.23
C GLY A 179 -4.50 0.56 10.11
N SER A 180 -3.21 0.73 10.41
CA SER A 180 -2.22 -0.37 10.31
C SER A 180 -2.32 -1.43 11.42
N PHE A 181 -3.05 -1.14 12.50
CA PHE A 181 -3.15 -2.01 13.68
C PHE A 181 -4.59 -2.48 14.00
N ASP A 182 -5.55 -2.19 13.12
CA ASP A 182 -6.97 -2.52 13.32
C ASP A 182 -7.18 -4.02 13.59
N ASN A 183 -6.54 -4.88 12.78
CA ASN A 183 -6.57 -6.33 12.95
C ASN A 183 -6.04 -6.80 14.31
N ARG A 184 -5.07 -6.09 14.90
CA ARG A 184 -4.50 -6.46 16.20
C ARG A 184 -5.47 -6.16 17.33
N PHE A 185 -6.08 -4.98 17.32
CA PHE A 185 -7.14 -4.63 18.26
C PHE A 185 -8.31 -5.60 18.15
N GLN A 186 -8.75 -5.88 16.92
CA GLN A 186 -9.79 -6.85 16.64
C GLN A 186 -9.50 -8.21 17.29
N LYS A 187 -8.33 -8.79 17.03
CA LYS A 187 -7.96 -10.10 17.56
C LYS A 187 -7.92 -10.13 19.09
N LEU A 188 -7.42 -9.08 19.73
CA LEU A 188 -7.32 -9.01 21.20
C LEU A 188 -8.69 -8.77 21.85
N ILE A 189 -9.59 -8.03 21.21
CA ILE A 189 -10.93 -7.71 21.72
C ILE A 189 -11.91 -8.85 21.47
N ASP A 190 -11.81 -9.53 20.32
CA ASP A 190 -12.71 -10.64 19.96
C ASP A 190 -12.40 -11.93 20.74
N ASP A 191 -11.22 -12.05 21.35
CA ASP A 191 -10.82 -13.20 22.18
C ASP A 191 -10.21 -12.79 23.54
N PRO A 192 -11.03 -12.23 24.45
CA PRO A 192 -10.57 -11.87 25.80
C PRO A 192 -10.23 -13.09 26.66
N ALA A 193 -10.82 -14.26 26.34
CA ALA A 193 -10.58 -15.50 27.09
C ALA A 193 -9.14 -15.99 26.93
N SER A 194 -8.61 -15.99 25.70
CA SER A 194 -7.21 -16.35 25.46
C SER A 194 -6.24 -15.35 26.10
N LEU A 195 -6.58 -14.05 26.11
CA LEU A 195 -5.77 -13.04 26.80
C LEU A 195 -5.72 -13.27 28.33
N ASN A 196 -6.83 -13.68 28.95
CA ASN A 196 -6.86 -14.07 30.35
C ASN A 196 -6.01 -15.31 30.62
N ILE A 197 -6.04 -16.31 29.74
CA ILE A 197 -5.16 -17.49 29.85
C ILE A 197 -3.69 -17.06 29.78
N ILE A 198 -3.32 -16.15 28.88
CA ILE A 198 -1.95 -15.60 28.83
C ILE A 198 -1.59 -14.95 30.17
N GLN A 199 -2.48 -14.13 30.74
CA GLN A 199 -2.24 -13.47 32.01
C GLN A 199 -2.08 -14.45 33.18
N GLU A 200 -2.88 -15.52 33.23
CA GLU A 200 -2.80 -16.59 34.22
C GLU A 200 -1.50 -17.38 34.13
N GLU A 201 -0.91 -17.51 32.93
CA GLU A 201 0.31 -18.27 32.71
C GLU A 201 1.59 -17.47 32.97
N ILE A 202 1.52 -16.13 33.02
CA ILE A 202 2.68 -15.28 33.29
C ILE A 202 3.50 -15.71 34.51
N PRO A 203 2.91 -16.02 35.70
CA PRO A 203 3.67 -16.43 36.88
C PRO A 203 4.48 -17.73 36.69
N ASN A 204 4.15 -18.54 35.68
CA ASN A 204 4.78 -19.82 35.40
C ASN A 204 5.93 -19.71 34.37
N LEU A 205 6.21 -18.52 33.86
CA LEU A 205 7.26 -18.28 32.86
C LEU A 205 8.63 -18.14 33.52
N VAL A 206 9.69 -18.33 32.72
CA VAL A 206 11.07 -18.06 33.14
C VAL A 206 11.29 -16.56 33.37
N ARG A 207 10.62 -15.71 32.58
CA ARG A 207 10.73 -14.24 32.65
C ARG A 207 9.36 -13.58 32.80
N PRO A 208 8.66 -13.75 33.93
CA PRO A 208 7.30 -13.26 34.11
C PRO A 208 7.19 -11.75 33.89
N ASP A 209 8.17 -10.97 34.37
CA ASP A 209 8.17 -9.51 34.27
C ASP A 209 8.23 -8.98 32.83
N HIS A 210 8.71 -9.80 31.89
CA HIS A 210 8.81 -9.41 30.49
C HIS A 210 7.44 -9.11 29.86
N TRP A 211 6.44 -9.93 30.21
CA TRP A 211 5.11 -9.90 29.61
C TRP A 211 4.08 -9.16 30.46
N LYS A 212 4.31 -8.99 31.76
CA LYS A 212 3.37 -8.33 32.70
C LYS A 212 2.83 -7.00 32.19
N ALA A 213 3.72 -6.10 31.74
CA ALA A 213 3.32 -4.76 31.33
C ALA A 213 2.42 -4.77 30.09
N VAL A 214 2.81 -5.47 29.01
CA VAL A 214 2.03 -5.52 27.77
C VAL A 214 0.71 -6.27 27.94
N THR A 215 0.68 -7.36 28.71
CA THR A 215 -0.56 -8.09 28.97
C THR A 215 -1.52 -7.29 29.85
N SER A 216 -1.02 -6.63 30.90
CA SER A 216 -1.86 -5.75 31.73
C SER A 216 -2.42 -4.57 30.93
N TRP A 217 -1.60 -3.97 30.07
CA TRP A 217 -2.03 -2.91 29.15
C TRP A 217 -3.10 -3.42 28.18
N ALA A 218 -2.93 -4.62 27.61
CA ALA A 218 -3.90 -5.22 26.70
C ALA A 218 -5.25 -5.49 27.38
N VAL A 219 -5.23 -6.09 28.57
CA VAL A 219 -6.44 -6.35 29.36
C VAL A 219 -7.21 -5.06 29.64
N ASN A 220 -6.50 -3.97 29.97
CA ASN A 220 -7.13 -2.69 30.28
C ASN A 220 -7.89 -2.09 29.09
N PHE A 221 -7.31 -2.09 27.88
CA PHE A 221 -8.03 -1.54 26.72
C PHE A 221 -9.10 -2.51 26.19
N VAL A 222 -8.91 -3.84 26.33
CA VAL A 222 -9.95 -4.82 25.97
C VAL A 222 -11.19 -4.64 26.85
N ALA A 223 -11.00 -4.30 28.13
CA ALA A 223 -12.12 -3.98 29.02
C ALA A 223 -12.97 -2.79 28.54
N LYS A 224 -12.38 -1.84 27.78
CA LYS A 224 -13.11 -0.70 27.19
C LYS A 224 -14.07 -1.10 26.07
N ALA A 225 -13.96 -2.32 25.53
CA ALA A 225 -14.93 -2.87 24.59
C ALA A 225 -16.21 -3.39 25.27
N GLU A 226 -16.24 -3.46 26.61
CA GLU A 226 -17.43 -3.86 27.40
C GLU A 226 -18.00 -5.23 26.99
N GLY A 227 -17.13 -6.14 26.54
CA GLY A 227 -17.51 -7.48 26.09
C GLY A 227 -18.14 -7.56 24.70
N ARG A 228 -18.22 -6.45 23.96
CA ARG A 228 -18.66 -6.44 22.56
C ARG A 228 -17.51 -6.82 21.63
N LYS A 229 -17.84 -7.47 20.51
CA LYS A 229 -16.84 -7.76 19.46
C LYS A 229 -16.43 -6.47 18.77
N TRP A 230 -15.21 -6.43 18.25
CA TRP A 230 -14.68 -5.29 17.52
C TRP A 230 -15.58 -4.88 16.36
N SER A 231 -16.11 -5.84 15.59
CA SER A 231 -17.04 -5.57 14.48
C SER A 231 -18.38 -4.97 14.89
N GLU A 232 -18.76 -5.12 16.16
CA GLU A 232 -20.03 -4.63 16.72
C GLU A 232 -19.88 -3.24 17.37
N LEU A 233 -18.64 -2.76 17.55
CA LEU A 233 -18.38 -1.46 18.13
C LEU A 233 -18.65 -0.34 17.11
N PRO A 234 -19.30 0.76 17.52
CA PRO A 234 -19.43 1.94 16.68
C PRO A 234 -18.05 2.57 16.45
N MET A 235 -17.90 3.29 15.34
CA MET A 235 -16.58 3.78 14.88
C MET A 235 -15.88 4.68 15.91
N HIS A 236 -16.61 5.62 16.53
CA HIS A 236 -16.06 6.48 17.58
C HIS A 236 -15.49 5.67 18.75
N LYS A 237 -16.14 4.56 19.12
CA LYS A 237 -15.71 3.70 20.22
C LYS A 237 -14.46 2.91 19.87
N LYS A 238 -14.32 2.47 18.63
CA LYS A 238 -13.06 1.86 18.14
C LYS A 238 -11.89 2.83 18.31
N PHE A 239 -12.05 4.08 17.85
CA PHE A 239 -11.03 5.12 18.00
C PHE A 239 -10.78 5.52 19.46
N GLU A 240 -11.82 5.56 20.29
CA GLU A 240 -11.69 5.79 21.73
C GLU A 240 -10.80 4.71 22.38
N ILE A 241 -11.05 3.43 22.07
CA ILE A 241 -10.24 2.30 22.58
C ILE A 241 -8.81 2.39 22.07
N MET A 242 -8.60 2.71 20.78
CA MET A 242 -7.28 2.89 20.21
C MET A 242 -6.52 4.03 20.89
N ALA A 243 -7.17 5.18 21.08
CA ALA A 243 -6.58 6.33 21.75
C ALA A 243 -6.27 6.03 23.23
N PHE A 244 -7.17 5.33 23.92
CA PHE A 244 -6.94 4.86 25.29
C PHE A 244 -5.70 3.97 25.37
N ALA A 245 -5.56 3.03 24.43
CA ALA A 245 -4.40 2.15 24.36
C ALA A 245 -3.10 2.96 24.12
N MET A 246 -3.13 3.97 23.22
CA MET A 246 -1.97 4.84 22.97
C MET A 246 -1.58 5.70 24.18
N LEU A 247 -2.54 6.11 25.00
CA LEU A 247 -2.28 6.97 26.17
C LEU A 247 -1.75 6.17 27.36
N THR A 248 -2.25 4.96 27.61
CA THR A 248 -1.93 4.16 28.81
C THR A 248 -0.70 3.26 28.65
N GLY A 249 -0.23 3.03 27.43
CA GLY A 249 0.93 2.17 27.18
C GLY A 249 2.28 2.89 27.25
N ARG A 250 3.32 2.08 27.41
CA ARG A 250 4.73 2.49 27.35
C ARG A 250 5.07 2.94 25.94
N SER A 251 5.73 4.08 25.85
CA SER A 251 6.17 4.68 24.60
C SER A 251 7.53 5.37 24.77
N HIS A 252 8.29 5.43 23.69
CA HIS A 252 9.54 6.17 23.59
C HIS A 252 9.55 6.98 22.30
N GLY A 253 9.23 8.28 22.42
CA GLY A 253 8.97 9.13 21.26
C GLY A 253 7.81 8.60 20.42
N ALA A 254 8.03 8.43 19.12
CA ALA A 254 7.02 7.93 18.18
C ALA A 254 6.81 6.41 18.20
N ILE A 255 7.48 5.67 19.10
CA ILE A 255 7.36 4.22 19.19
C ILE A 255 6.54 3.84 20.41
N HIS A 256 5.42 3.14 20.19
CA HIS A 256 4.61 2.58 21.27
C HIS A 256 5.02 1.11 21.52
N THR A 257 5.77 0.86 22.60
CA THR A 257 6.44 -0.42 22.84
C THR A 257 5.45 -1.54 23.19
N ASP A 258 4.40 -1.24 23.97
CA ASP A 258 3.40 -2.28 24.32
C ASP A 258 2.60 -2.70 23.09
N MET A 259 2.12 -1.74 22.30
CA MET A 259 1.55 -2.00 20.99
C MET A 259 2.43 -2.87 20.10
N GLN A 260 3.74 -2.58 19.95
CA GLN A 260 4.64 -3.43 19.17
C GLN A 260 4.72 -4.85 19.74
N GLN A 261 4.90 -4.97 21.06
CA GLN A 261 4.98 -6.27 21.75
C GLN A 261 3.67 -7.06 21.67
N ALA A 262 2.52 -6.39 21.56
CA ALA A 262 1.21 -7.03 21.47
C ALA A 262 0.98 -7.79 20.17
N GLY A 263 1.83 -7.61 19.16
CA GLY A 263 1.91 -8.55 18.03
C GLY A 263 2.18 -9.98 18.50
N ASN A 264 3.07 -10.15 19.48
CA ASN A 264 3.35 -11.46 20.06
C ASN A 264 2.12 -12.05 20.76
N LEU A 265 1.30 -11.22 21.42
CA LEU A 265 0.09 -11.69 22.08
C LEU A 265 -0.90 -12.27 21.06
N VAL A 266 -1.06 -11.63 19.90
CA VAL A 266 -1.91 -12.15 18.81
C VAL A 266 -1.39 -13.47 18.27
N ASP A 267 -0.07 -13.58 18.07
CA ASP A 267 0.55 -14.83 17.63
C ASP A 267 0.34 -15.94 18.66
N PHE A 268 0.50 -15.64 19.95
CA PHE A 268 0.24 -16.60 21.02
C PHE A 268 -1.21 -17.09 21.04
N ILE A 269 -2.18 -16.18 20.85
CA ILE A 269 -3.59 -16.54 20.74
C ILE A 269 -3.85 -17.45 19.52
N THR A 270 -3.12 -17.23 18.43
CA THR A 270 -3.33 -17.95 17.16
C THR A 270 -2.63 -19.32 17.16
N ASP A 271 -1.40 -19.38 17.66
CA ASP A 271 -0.50 -20.52 17.47
C ASP A 271 -0.46 -21.47 18.68
N ALA A 272 -0.82 -20.99 19.88
CA ALA A 272 -0.75 -21.82 21.07
C ALA A 272 -2.00 -22.70 21.21
N HIS A 273 -1.85 -24.00 20.91
CA HIS A 273 -2.94 -24.97 21.06
C HIS A 273 -3.05 -25.58 22.47
N SER A 274 -2.18 -25.18 23.41
CA SER A 274 -2.23 -25.61 24.82
C SER A 274 -1.48 -24.65 25.73
N ARG A 275 -1.78 -24.66 27.05
CA ARG A 275 -1.04 -23.87 28.06
C ARG A 275 0.46 -24.17 28.08
N ALA A 276 0.86 -25.43 27.84
CA ALA A 276 2.27 -25.80 27.76
C ALA A 276 2.95 -25.21 26.51
N ALA A 277 2.30 -25.29 25.35
CA ALA A 277 2.79 -24.67 24.12
C ALA A 277 2.86 -23.13 24.24
N LEU A 278 1.88 -22.52 24.90
CA LEU A 278 1.87 -21.09 25.19
C LEU A 278 3.10 -20.68 26.01
N ARG A 279 3.37 -21.34 27.14
CA ARG A 279 4.55 -21.06 27.96
C ARG A 279 5.84 -21.18 27.15
N ALA A 280 5.98 -22.27 26.39
CA ALA A 280 7.15 -22.49 25.55
C ALA A 280 7.37 -21.36 24.54
N LEU A 281 6.31 -20.91 23.85
CA LEU A 281 6.38 -19.77 22.92
C LEU A 281 6.74 -18.46 23.64
N MET A 282 6.16 -18.20 24.81
CA MET A 282 6.43 -16.99 25.59
C MET A 282 7.85 -16.95 26.15
N ASP A 283 8.37 -18.09 26.61
CA ASP A 283 9.74 -18.21 27.11
C ASP A 283 10.76 -18.12 25.97
N ASP A 284 10.51 -18.79 24.84
CA ASP A 284 11.36 -18.69 23.64
C ASP A 284 11.47 -17.24 23.13
N ARG A 285 10.31 -16.58 22.96
CA ARG A 285 10.27 -15.18 22.51
C ARG A 285 10.76 -14.17 23.52
N SER A 286 11.06 -14.57 24.75
CA SER A 286 11.64 -13.66 25.76
C SER A 286 13.03 -14.11 26.21
N ASN A 287 13.58 -15.22 25.70
CA ASN A 287 14.88 -15.72 26.12
C ASN A 287 15.99 -14.76 25.69
N PRO A 288 16.75 -14.12 26.59
CA PRO A 288 17.77 -13.13 26.22
C PRO A 288 18.85 -13.66 25.26
N GLU A 289 19.08 -14.98 25.21
CA GLU A 289 20.02 -15.62 24.28
C GLU A 289 19.51 -15.63 22.83
N THR A 290 18.20 -15.56 22.61
CA THR A 290 17.55 -15.51 21.29
C THR A 290 16.87 -14.15 21.03
N TYR A 291 16.47 -13.46 22.10
CA TYR A 291 15.54 -12.32 22.11
C TYR A 291 16.16 -10.98 21.71
N GLN A 292 17.49 -10.86 21.67
CA GLN A 292 18.16 -9.64 21.16
C GLN A 292 19.43 -9.90 20.35
N VAL A 293 19.85 -11.16 20.22
CA VAL A 293 21.18 -11.50 19.68
C VAL A 293 21.28 -11.36 18.16
N SER A 294 20.16 -11.19 17.46
CA SER A 294 20.18 -11.23 16.00
C SER A 294 19.90 -9.92 15.28
N ARG A 295 19.72 -8.80 15.98
CA ARG A 295 19.34 -7.55 15.29
C ARG A 295 20.50 -6.70 14.80
N VAL A 296 21.76 -7.08 15.03
CA VAL A 296 22.83 -6.08 14.87
C VAL A 296 24.26 -6.61 14.57
N ALA A 297 24.50 -7.93 14.54
CA ALA A 297 25.82 -8.47 14.16
C ALA A 297 25.87 -8.91 12.69
N ASP A 298 26.96 -8.55 12.02
CA ASP A 298 27.21 -8.80 10.60
C ASP A 298 28.30 -9.87 10.49
N LEU A 299 27.90 -11.13 10.67
CA LEU A 299 28.83 -12.26 10.59
C LEU A 299 28.99 -12.70 9.14
N ASP A 300 30.22 -12.62 8.64
CA ASP A 300 30.57 -13.01 7.28
C ASP A 300 31.31 -14.36 7.29
N LEU A 301 30.99 -15.22 6.33
CA LEU A 301 31.68 -16.46 6.06
C LEU A 301 32.76 -16.23 4.99
N HIS A 302 33.98 -16.66 5.30
CA HIS A 302 35.15 -16.50 4.44
C HIS A 302 35.86 -17.83 4.23
N THR A 303 36.46 -18.00 3.06
CA THR A 303 37.41 -19.09 2.81
C THR A 303 38.52 -18.67 1.85
N MET A 304 39.61 -19.43 1.81
CA MET A 304 40.72 -19.24 0.87
C MET A 304 40.64 -20.30 -0.22
N VAL A 305 40.66 -19.86 -1.48
CA VAL A 305 40.66 -20.71 -2.68
C VAL A 305 41.90 -20.37 -3.47
N ASP A 306 42.85 -21.30 -3.58
CA ASP A 306 44.12 -21.12 -4.29
C ASP A 306 44.90 -19.84 -3.88
N GLY A 307 44.89 -19.53 -2.58
CA GLY A 307 45.54 -18.35 -2.03
C GLY A 307 44.76 -17.03 -2.21
N VAL A 308 43.54 -17.10 -2.74
CA VAL A 308 42.66 -15.95 -2.95
C VAL A 308 41.41 -16.07 -2.06
N GLU A 309 41.07 -15.00 -1.35
CA GLU A 309 39.92 -14.98 -0.45
C GLU A 309 38.58 -14.89 -1.21
N LEU A 310 37.63 -15.75 -0.83
CA LEU A 310 36.22 -15.78 -1.24
C LEU A 310 35.36 -15.18 -0.10
N TYR A 311 34.63 -14.11 -0.41
CA TYR A 311 33.82 -13.31 0.54
C TYR A 311 32.85 -12.38 -0.21
N TYR A 312 32.08 -11.54 0.48
CA TYR A 312 31.04 -10.69 -0.13
C TYR A 312 31.46 -9.88 -1.36
N ASN A 313 32.60 -9.16 -1.33
CA ASN A 313 33.05 -8.37 -2.49
C ASN A 313 33.69 -9.21 -3.59
N ARG A 314 33.91 -10.51 -3.34
CA ARG A 314 34.45 -11.48 -4.29
C ARG A 314 33.71 -12.80 -4.13
N LYS A 315 32.46 -12.81 -4.57
CA LYS A 315 31.52 -13.93 -4.40
C LYS A 315 31.88 -15.18 -5.20
N VAL A 316 32.84 -15.09 -6.12
CA VAL A 316 33.29 -16.23 -6.93
C VAL A 316 34.81 -16.22 -7.00
N VAL A 317 35.44 -17.35 -6.65
CA VAL A 317 36.89 -17.58 -6.76
C VAL A 317 37.09 -19.03 -7.21
N GLY A 318 37.78 -19.24 -8.34
CA GLY A 318 37.84 -20.56 -8.97
C GLY A 318 36.43 -21.04 -9.36
N LYS A 319 36.05 -22.23 -8.90
CA LYS A 319 34.68 -22.77 -9.00
C LYS A 319 33.88 -22.65 -7.69
N CYS A 320 34.45 -22.06 -6.65
CA CYS A 320 33.76 -21.83 -5.38
C CYS A 320 32.94 -20.54 -5.43
N GLN A 321 31.82 -20.51 -4.71
CA GLN A 321 30.89 -19.39 -4.72
C GLN A 321 30.32 -19.12 -3.33
N LEU A 322 30.17 -17.84 -2.96
CA LEU A 322 29.29 -17.39 -1.88
C LEU A 322 27.87 -17.24 -2.47
N ASP A 323 26.99 -18.18 -2.13
CA ASP A 323 25.67 -18.33 -2.75
C ASP A 323 24.62 -17.40 -2.13
N PHE A 324 24.74 -17.19 -0.82
CA PHE A 324 23.77 -16.44 -0.04
C PHE A 324 24.47 -15.67 1.08
N ASP A 325 24.01 -14.44 1.29
CA ASP A 325 24.39 -13.55 2.39
C ASP A 325 23.12 -12.76 2.75
N ALA A 326 22.55 -13.10 3.90
CA ALA A 326 21.31 -12.53 4.40
C ALA A 326 21.42 -11.04 4.80
N ASN A 327 22.61 -10.57 5.19
CA ASN A 327 22.79 -9.22 5.73
C ASN A 327 23.39 -8.21 4.74
N ALA A 328 23.71 -8.66 3.52
CA ALA A 328 24.20 -7.86 2.40
C ALA A 328 23.46 -6.52 2.16
N GLN A 329 22.15 -6.48 2.39
CA GLN A 329 21.29 -5.32 2.05
C GLN A 329 20.35 -4.91 3.19
N THR A 330 19.79 -5.89 3.91
CA THR A 330 18.82 -5.67 4.99
C THR A 330 19.18 -6.53 6.18
N VAL A 331 19.01 -5.98 7.38
CA VAL A 331 19.34 -6.71 8.61
C VAL A 331 18.26 -7.74 8.90
N GLU A 332 18.65 -9.01 8.95
CA GLU A 332 17.75 -10.11 9.26
C GLU A 332 17.92 -10.62 10.69
N ALA A 333 16.84 -11.15 11.27
CA ALA A 333 16.83 -11.66 12.64
C ALA A 333 17.41 -13.08 12.78
N PHE A 334 17.76 -13.75 11.69
CA PHE A 334 18.47 -15.04 11.72
C PHE A 334 19.32 -15.11 10.45
N PRO A 335 20.34 -14.23 10.33
CA PRO A 335 21.08 -14.12 9.10
C PRO A 335 21.84 -15.43 8.84
N ALA A 336 21.78 -15.88 7.60
CA ALA A 336 22.50 -17.07 7.14
C ALA A 336 23.40 -16.70 5.97
N GLU A 337 24.56 -17.35 5.91
CA GLU A 337 25.43 -17.32 4.74
C GLU A 337 25.75 -18.72 4.26
N ASN A 338 26.00 -18.88 2.96
CA ASN A 338 26.34 -20.17 2.37
C ASN A 338 27.47 -20.03 1.34
N ILE A 339 28.47 -20.92 1.44
CA ILE A 339 29.54 -21.07 0.45
C ILE A 339 29.48 -22.48 -0.16
N SER A 340 29.40 -22.57 -1.47
CA SER A 340 29.58 -23.80 -2.24
C SER A 340 31.04 -23.98 -2.67
N LEU A 341 31.62 -25.14 -2.37
CA LEU A 341 33.01 -25.49 -2.67
C LEU A 341 33.11 -26.43 -3.88
N ASN A 342 32.85 -25.95 -5.10
CA ASN A 342 32.72 -26.80 -6.29
C ASN A 342 34.06 -27.14 -7.00
N GLN A 343 35.16 -27.24 -6.26
CA GLN A 343 36.44 -27.75 -6.79
C GLN A 343 37.21 -28.54 -5.74
N PRO A 344 38.05 -29.51 -6.17
CA PRO A 344 38.91 -30.22 -5.23
C PRO A 344 39.90 -29.27 -4.59
N GLY A 345 40.18 -29.47 -3.31
CA GLY A 345 41.08 -28.60 -2.56
C GLY A 345 40.90 -28.73 -1.05
N THR A 346 41.71 -27.98 -0.30
CA THR A 346 41.58 -27.86 1.16
C THR A 346 41.27 -26.40 1.49
N PHE A 347 40.15 -26.20 2.16
CA PHE A 347 39.55 -24.88 2.40
C PHE A 347 39.49 -24.61 3.89
N THR A 348 40.05 -23.49 4.33
CA THR A 348 39.93 -23.05 5.73
C THR A 348 38.72 -22.14 5.86
N ILE A 349 37.70 -22.62 6.56
CA ILE A 349 36.48 -21.86 6.82
C ILE A 349 36.73 -20.92 7.98
N ARG A 350 36.46 -19.64 7.75
CA ARG A 350 36.68 -18.57 8.70
C ARG A 350 35.41 -17.76 8.85
N VAL A 351 35.15 -17.31 10.06
CA VAL A 351 34.09 -16.34 10.35
C VAL A 351 34.74 -15.00 10.66
N ASN A 352 34.12 -13.92 10.20
CA ASN A 352 34.44 -12.55 10.56
C ASN A 352 33.18 -11.90 11.12
N ASN A 353 33.32 -10.95 12.03
CA ASN A 353 32.24 -10.03 12.37
C ASN A 353 32.60 -8.67 11.79
N TYR A 354 32.14 -8.40 10.57
CA TYR A 354 32.44 -7.18 9.85
C TYR A 354 31.90 -5.95 10.58
N ARG A 355 30.73 -6.10 11.21
CA ARG A 355 30.12 -5.04 12.00
C ARG A 355 29.33 -5.59 13.19
N ASN A 356 29.94 -5.50 14.37
CA ASN A 356 29.27 -5.72 15.64
C ASN A 356 28.58 -4.43 16.12
N ARG A 357 27.29 -4.26 15.84
CA ARG A 357 26.61 -2.97 16.05
C ARG A 357 26.06 -2.79 17.48
N ASP A 358 25.98 -3.84 18.28
CA ASP A 358 25.55 -3.78 19.70
C ASP A 358 26.65 -4.14 20.70
N SER A 359 27.84 -4.51 20.22
CA SER A 359 28.98 -4.91 21.06
C SER A 359 28.67 -6.10 21.97
N ALA A 360 27.73 -6.96 21.56
CA ALA A 360 27.45 -8.22 22.24
C ALA A 360 28.39 -9.34 21.75
N SER A 361 28.54 -10.39 22.56
CA SER A 361 29.14 -11.64 22.07
C SER A 361 28.11 -12.35 21.20
N VAL A 362 28.52 -12.86 20.04
CA VAL A 362 27.59 -13.37 19.02
C VAL A 362 27.79 -14.89 18.87
N PRO A 363 26.90 -15.74 19.40
CA PRO A 363 26.93 -17.17 19.14
C PRO A 363 26.59 -17.45 17.66
N PHE A 364 27.26 -18.42 17.07
CA PHE A 364 26.98 -18.85 15.71
C PHE A 364 27.24 -20.35 15.51
N GLN A 365 26.76 -20.86 14.37
CA GLN A 365 26.92 -22.24 13.95
C GLN A 365 27.35 -22.29 12.49
N VAL A 366 28.37 -23.08 12.18
CA VAL A 366 28.80 -23.41 10.81
C VAL A 366 28.52 -24.89 10.59
N THR A 367 27.73 -25.20 9.56
CA THR A 367 27.46 -26.59 9.17
C THR A 367 28.18 -26.89 7.86
N VAL A 368 29.06 -27.89 7.86
CA VAL A 368 29.73 -28.40 6.67
C VAL A 368 29.00 -29.65 6.21
N LYS A 369 28.48 -29.62 4.98
CA LYS A 369 27.80 -30.77 4.36
C LYS A 369 28.63 -31.29 3.20
N LYS A 370 28.87 -32.60 3.20
CA LYS A 370 29.45 -33.36 2.07
C LYS A 370 28.55 -34.55 1.75
N PRO A 371 28.68 -35.19 0.59
CA PRO A 371 28.00 -36.46 0.34
C PRO A 371 28.22 -37.45 1.51
N GLY A 372 27.13 -37.97 2.07
CA GLY A 372 27.15 -38.93 3.17
C GLY A 372 27.61 -38.41 4.55
N SER A 373 27.95 -37.12 4.72
CA SER A 373 28.38 -36.58 6.02
C SER A 373 27.95 -35.13 6.28
N SER A 374 27.64 -34.83 7.54
CA SER A 374 27.31 -33.48 8.00
C SER A 374 28.00 -33.24 9.33
N GLU A 375 28.83 -32.20 9.38
CA GLU A 375 29.56 -31.80 10.58
C GLU A 375 29.07 -30.41 11.02
N VAL A 376 28.94 -30.23 12.32
CA VAL A 376 28.40 -29.00 12.92
C VAL A 376 29.43 -28.44 13.87
N TYR A 377 29.80 -27.17 13.64
CA TYR A 377 30.74 -26.42 14.46
C TYR A 377 29.98 -25.27 15.11
N THR A 378 30.08 -25.14 16.43
CA THR A 378 29.45 -24.05 17.20
C THR A 378 30.53 -23.25 17.91
N ASP A 379 30.47 -21.94 17.82
CA ASP A 379 31.40 -21.05 18.52
C ASP A 379 30.72 -19.71 18.86
N VAL A 380 31.43 -18.84 19.57
CA VAL A 380 30.96 -17.52 20.00
C VAL A 380 31.97 -16.45 19.60
N TRP A 381 31.55 -15.48 18.79
CA TRP A 381 32.32 -14.29 18.53
C TRP A 381 32.37 -13.41 19.78
N ASP A 382 33.49 -13.43 20.52
CA ASP A 382 33.64 -12.62 21.73
C ASP A 382 33.52 -11.11 21.43
N LYS A 383 32.76 -10.40 22.26
CA LYS A 383 32.56 -8.95 22.13
C LYS A 383 33.85 -8.12 22.13
N ASN A 384 34.93 -8.61 22.74
CA ASN A 384 36.22 -7.92 22.82
C ASN A 384 37.14 -8.27 21.64
N ARG A 385 36.72 -9.17 20.75
CA ARG A 385 37.50 -9.53 19.56
C ARG A 385 37.50 -8.37 18.57
N ALA A 386 38.68 -8.02 18.06
CA ALA A 386 38.84 -6.87 17.17
C ALA A 386 37.99 -7.03 15.88
N PRO A 387 37.25 -5.98 15.45
CA PRO A 387 36.57 -5.97 14.17
C PRO A 387 37.55 -6.25 13.02
N GLY A 388 37.12 -7.04 12.03
CA GLY A 388 37.97 -7.42 10.90
C GLY A 388 39.03 -8.48 11.18
N SER A 389 39.15 -8.97 12.42
CA SER A 389 39.90 -10.20 12.69
C SER A 389 39.16 -11.42 12.13
N PHE A 390 39.83 -12.57 12.03
CA PHE A 390 39.19 -13.82 11.59
C PHE A 390 39.23 -14.85 12.69
N MET A 391 38.19 -15.68 12.76
CA MET A 391 38.17 -16.90 13.56
C MET A 391 38.19 -18.09 12.60
N GLU A 392 39.25 -18.91 12.65
CA GLU A 392 39.29 -20.16 11.90
C GLU A 392 38.42 -21.19 12.62
N ILE A 393 37.44 -21.75 11.91
CA ILE A 393 36.43 -22.65 12.48
C ILE A 393 36.81 -24.10 12.19
N CYS A 394 37.05 -24.40 10.92
CA CYS A 394 37.38 -25.75 10.49
C CYS A 394 38.15 -25.74 9.16
N THR A 395 38.70 -26.89 8.80
CA THR A 395 39.32 -27.13 7.50
C THR A 395 38.54 -28.21 6.76
N VAL A 396 38.13 -27.91 5.54
CA VAL A 396 37.32 -28.78 4.70
C VAL A 396 38.15 -29.23 3.51
N THR A 397 38.46 -30.52 3.43
CA THR A 397 39.06 -31.11 2.21
C THR A 397 37.96 -31.64 1.30
N VAL A 398 37.92 -31.15 0.06
CA VAL A 398 37.04 -31.62 -1.01
C VAL A 398 37.89 -32.42 -1.99
N THR A 399 37.49 -33.66 -2.22
CA THR A 399 38.08 -34.58 -3.19
C THR A 399 37.26 -34.56 -4.49
N PRO A 400 37.81 -35.04 -5.62
CA PRO A 400 37.02 -35.21 -6.84
C PRO A 400 35.75 -36.06 -6.64
N GLU A 401 35.80 -37.04 -5.74
CA GLU A 401 34.68 -37.91 -5.39
C GLU A 401 33.56 -37.15 -4.68
N ASP A 402 33.89 -36.17 -3.81
CA ASP A 402 32.91 -35.32 -3.12
C ASP A 402 32.11 -34.40 -4.08
N LEU A 403 32.59 -34.22 -5.32
CA LEU A 403 31.97 -33.38 -6.34
C LEU A 403 31.17 -34.17 -7.38
N VAL A 404 31.13 -35.50 -7.24
CA VAL A 404 30.23 -36.33 -8.04
C VAL A 404 28.83 -36.04 -7.51
N GLU A 405 27.97 -35.46 -8.34
CA GLU A 405 26.56 -35.23 -8.01
C GLU A 405 25.88 -36.58 -7.75
N GLU A 406 25.87 -37.02 -6.50
CA GLU A 406 24.97 -38.06 -6.06
C GLU A 406 23.57 -37.44 -5.91
N PRO A 407 22.52 -38.08 -6.43
CA PRO A 407 21.16 -37.59 -6.25
C PRO A 407 20.90 -37.41 -4.75
N VAL A 408 20.37 -36.25 -4.34
CA VAL A 408 20.01 -36.01 -2.94
C VAL A 408 18.95 -37.04 -2.54
N GLU A 409 19.36 -38.08 -1.81
CA GLU A 409 18.46 -39.08 -1.27
C GLU A 409 17.68 -38.46 -0.10
N LEU A 410 16.48 -37.99 -0.40
CA LEU A 410 15.49 -37.59 0.61
C LEU A 410 15.21 -38.78 1.53
N SER A 411 15.05 -38.55 2.84
CA SER A 411 14.62 -39.61 3.74
C SER A 411 13.28 -40.21 3.29
N ALA A 412 13.04 -41.50 3.54
CA ALA A 412 11.77 -42.13 3.12
C ALA A 412 10.51 -41.41 3.65
N ALA A 413 10.63 -40.79 4.83
CA ALA A 413 9.56 -39.96 5.41
C ALA A 413 9.36 -38.65 4.64
N GLU A 414 10.43 -37.97 4.25
CA GLU A 414 10.37 -36.75 3.44
C GLU A 414 9.94 -37.03 2.00
N GLN A 415 10.40 -38.12 1.39
CA GLN A 415 9.92 -38.60 0.09
C GLN A 415 8.42 -38.84 0.13
N LYS A 416 7.91 -39.55 1.16
CA LYS A 416 6.48 -39.79 1.31
C LYS A 416 5.68 -38.50 1.51
N ARG A 417 6.22 -37.56 2.30
CA ARG A 417 5.58 -36.24 2.51
C ARG A 417 5.55 -35.40 1.24
N LEU A 418 6.63 -35.40 0.47
CA LEU A 418 6.71 -34.69 -0.81
C LEU A 418 5.82 -35.35 -1.87
N ALA A 419 5.80 -36.68 -1.94
CA ALA A 419 4.91 -37.43 -2.83
C ALA A 419 3.44 -37.14 -2.53
N ALA A 420 3.03 -37.12 -1.25
CA ALA A 420 1.65 -36.77 -0.89
C ALA A 420 1.28 -35.33 -1.30
N LYS A 421 2.20 -34.37 -1.13
CA LYS A 421 2.03 -33.00 -1.60
C LYS A 421 2.02 -32.91 -3.13
N GLU A 422 2.74 -33.78 -3.82
CA GLU A 422 2.76 -33.85 -5.28
C GLU A 422 1.44 -34.40 -5.84
N GLU A 423 0.90 -35.47 -5.24
CA GLU A 423 -0.42 -36.00 -5.59
C GLU A 423 -1.53 -34.97 -5.38
N GLU A 424 -1.49 -34.26 -4.25
CA GLU A 424 -2.42 -33.17 -3.97
C GLU A 424 -2.29 -32.03 -4.99
N TRP A 425 -1.05 -31.61 -5.29
CA TRP A 425 -0.77 -30.61 -6.31
C TRP A 425 -1.32 -31.02 -7.68
N MET A 426 -1.04 -32.24 -8.13
CA MET A 426 -1.49 -32.73 -9.44
C MET A 426 -3.01 -32.82 -9.51
N ARG A 427 -3.66 -33.16 -8.40
CA ARG A 427 -5.14 -33.20 -8.31
C ARG A 427 -5.76 -31.80 -8.33
N MET A 428 -5.16 -30.83 -7.65
CA MET A 428 -5.73 -29.49 -7.50
C MET A 428 -5.33 -28.54 -8.63
N VAL A 429 -4.02 -28.41 -8.84
CA VAL A 429 -3.43 -27.45 -9.78
C VAL A 429 -3.12 -28.12 -11.11
N GLY A 430 -2.66 -29.38 -11.09
CA GLY A 430 -2.19 -30.09 -12.27
C GLY A 430 -0.88 -29.50 -12.82
N GLU A 431 -0.74 -29.54 -14.13
CA GLU A 431 0.34 -28.83 -14.85
C GLU A 431 -0.15 -27.44 -15.26
N PRO A 432 0.19 -26.38 -14.51
CA PRO A 432 -0.32 -25.06 -14.82
C PRO A 432 0.21 -24.57 -16.16
N ARG A 433 -0.69 -24.03 -16.99
CA ARG A 433 -0.32 -23.44 -18.29
C ARG A 433 -0.51 -21.94 -18.25
N SER A 434 0.32 -21.25 -19.01
CA SER A 434 0.23 -19.80 -19.20
C SER A 434 0.29 -19.47 -20.68
N ALA A 435 -0.68 -18.71 -21.14
CA ALA A 435 -0.70 -18.14 -22.49
C ALA A 435 -0.93 -16.63 -22.40
N VAL A 436 -0.41 -15.86 -23.34
CA VAL A 436 -0.79 -14.44 -23.45
C VAL A 436 -2.28 -14.38 -23.78
N ALA A 437 -3.03 -13.67 -22.95
CA ALA A 437 -4.45 -13.50 -23.15
C ALA A 437 -4.72 -12.73 -24.46
N THR A 438 -5.89 -12.95 -25.04
CA THR A 438 -6.40 -12.24 -26.22
C THR A 438 -7.67 -11.47 -25.89
N ASP A 439 -7.99 -10.50 -26.73
CA ASP A 439 -9.30 -9.86 -26.77
C ASP A 439 -10.47 -10.87 -26.77
N ALA A 440 -10.36 -11.93 -27.58
CA ALA A 440 -11.34 -13.01 -27.61
C ALA A 440 -11.44 -13.77 -26.28
N SER A 441 -10.30 -14.12 -25.67
CA SER A 441 -10.29 -14.87 -24.39
C SER A 441 -10.95 -14.10 -23.24
N ILE A 442 -10.93 -12.78 -23.29
CA ILE A 442 -11.57 -11.91 -22.31
C ILE A 442 -13.07 -11.84 -22.54
N ALA A 443 -13.49 -11.66 -23.79
CA ALA A 443 -14.90 -11.60 -24.16
C ALA A 443 -15.66 -12.87 -23.72
N ASP A 444 -15.03 -14.03 -23.82
CA ASP A 444 -15.63 -15.33 -23.47
C ASP A 444 -15.87 -15.51 -21.96
N THR A 445 -15.17 -14.77 -21.10
CA THR A 445 -15.27 -14.93 -19.63
C THR A 445 -16.37 -14.09 -18.98
N GLY A 446 -16.95 -13.12 -19.69
CA GLY A 446 -18.11 -12.32 -19.26
C GLY A 446 -17.93 -11.45 -18.00
N GLY A 447 -16.80 -11.55 -17.29
CA GLY A 447 -16.54 -10.86 -16.02
C GLY A 447 -15.59 -9.66 -16.12
N HIS A 448 -15.06 -9.35 -17.29
CA HIS A 448 -14.06 -8.31 -17.49
C HIS A 448 -14.54 -7.25 -18.47
N GLU A 449 -14.30 -5.99 -18.14
CA GLU A 449 -14.66 -4.85 -18.97
C GLU A 449 -13.55 -4.62 -20.00
N MET A 450 -13.87 -4.84 -21.29
CA MET A 450 -12.99 -4.51 -22.41
C MET A 450 -13.63 -3.41 -23.26
N VAL A 451 -12.90 -2.32 -23.46
CA VAL A 451 -13.31 -1.18 -24.28
C VAL A 451 -12.41 -1.08 -25.49
N LEU A 452 -12.96 -1.39 -26.66
CA LEU A 452 -12.25 -1.27 -27.93
C LEU A 452 -12.31 0.18 -28.44
N VAL A 453 -11.20 0.66 -29.01
CA VAL A 453 -11.19 1.93 -29.73
C VAL A 453 -12.03 1.78 -30.99
N LYS A 454 -13.16 2.49 -31.08
CA LYS A 454 -13.96 2.57 -32.30
C LYS A 454 -13.16 3.31 -33.37
N SER A 455 -12.45 2.58 -34.23
CA SER A 455 -11.64 3.21 -35.27
C SER A 455 -12.53 4.01 -36.22
N ALA A 456 -12.32 5.32 -36.29
CA ALA A 456 -12.74 6.07 -37.47
C ALA A 456 -11.98 5.47 -38.68
N ALA A 457 -12.68 5.24 -39.80
CA ALA A 457 -12.03 4.79 -41.02
C ALA A 457 -11.02 5.87 -41.43
N PHE A 458 -9.73 5.62 -41.16
CA PHE A 458 -8.65 6.48 -41.59
C PHE A 458 -8.57 6.33 -43.12
N SER A 459 -9.36 7.11 -43.83
CA SER A 459 -9.15 7.39 -45.23
C SER A 459 -7.71 7.92 -45.32
N LYS A 460 -6.79 7.07 -45.76
CA LYS A 460 -5.46 7.49 -46.18
C LYS A 460 -5.70 8.52 -47.28
N SER A 461 -5.73 9.81 -46.94
CA SER A 461 -5.49 10.83 -47.95
C SER A 461 -4.06 10.57 -48.41
N SER A 462 -3.92 9.95 -49.57
CA SER A 462 -2.64 9.90 -50.27
C SER A 462 -2.11 11.33 -50.28
N CYS A 463 -0.85 11.49 -49.87
CA CYS A 463 -0.17 12.77 -49.95
C CYS A 463 -0.09 13.14 -51.44
N GLY A 464 -1.11 13.83 -51.94
CA GLY A 464 -1.02 14.60 -53.17
C GLY A 464 0.11 15.60 -53.02
N SER A 465 0.69 16.02 -54.14
CA SER A 465 1.74 17.04 -54.15
C SER A 465 1.33 18.27 -53.32
N ALA A 466 2.31 19.04 -52.83
CA ALA A 466 2.03 20.29 -52.11
C ALA A 466 1.05 21.22 -52.87
N GLN A 467 1.04 21.14 -54.22
CA GLN A 467 0.08 21.81 -55.09
C GLN A 467 -1.37 21.30 -54.93
N ALA A 468 -1.59 20.00 -54.75
CA ALA A 468 -2.91 19.41 -54.51
C ALA A 468 -3.43 19.73 -53.10
N ALA A 469 -2.54 19.79 -52.10
CA ALA A 469 -2.88 20.25 -50.76
C ALA A 469 -3.24 21.75 -50.73
N PHE A 470 -2.56 22.57 -51.54
CA PHE A 470 -2.89 24.00 -51.66
C PHE A 470 -4.19 24.24 -52.45
N ALA A 471 -4.42 23.46 -53.51
CA ALA A 471 -5.66 23.54 -54.31
C ALA A 471 -6.91 23.10 -53.52
N SER A 472 -6.77 22.15 -52.58
CA SER A 472 -7.87 21.77 -51.68
C SER A 472 -8.12 22.82 -50.60
N MET A 473 -7.10 23.56 -50.15
CA MET A 473 -7.26 24.71 -49.25
C MET A 473 -8.02 25.87 -49.91
N LEU A 474 -7.89 26.05 -51.23
CA LEU A 474 -8.57 27.12 -51.97
C LEU A 474 -10.01 26.79 -52.37
N THR A 475 -10.37 25.51 -52.41
CA THR A 475 -11.72 25.06 -52.81
C THR A 475 -12.57 24.52 -51.66
N ALA A 476 -12.00 24.41 -50.45
CA ALA A 476 -12.76 24.05 -49.26
C ALA A 476 -13.80 25.16 -48.96
N PRO A 477 -15.11 24.83 -48.88
CA PRO A 477 -16.09 25.78 -48.38
C PRO A 477 -15.68 26.24 -46.99
N ALA A 478 -15.87 27.53 -46.70
CA ALA A 478 -15.54 28.12 -45.40
C ALA A 478 -16.06 27.20 -44.29
N LYS A 479 -15.14 26.64 -43.49
CA LYS A 479 -15.50 25.80 -42.34
C LYS A 479 -16.46 26.61 -41.46
N GLY A 480 -17.73 26.20 -41.45
CA GLY A 480 -18.63 26.54 -40.37
C GLY A 480 -17.96 26.12 -39.05
N GLU A 481 -18.27 26.85 -37.98
CA GLU A 481 -17.70 26.72 -36.63
C GLU A 481 -18.02 25.39 -35.92
N ASP A 482 -18.12 24.28 -36.64
CA ASP A 482 -18.24 22.96 -36.03
C ASP A 482 -16.86 22.45 -35.61
N GLY A 483 -16.64 22.39 -34.29
CA GLY A 483 -15.70 21.43 -33.71
C GLY A 483 -14.59 21.97 -32.82
N LYS A 484 -14.76 23.11 -32.12
CA LYS A 484 -14.06 23.23 -30.82
C LYS A 484 -14.79 22.31 -29.85
N ALA A 485 -14.11 21.24 -29.42
CA ALA A 485 -14.63 20.36 -28.38
C ALA A 485 -15.19 21.21 -27.23
N SER A 486 -16.45 20.97 -26.86
CA SER A 486 -17.12 21.75 -25.82
C SER A 486 -16.30 21.71 -24.53
N LEU A 487 -16.47 22.70 -23.65
CA LEU A 487 -15.82 22.69 -22.34
C LEU A 487 -16.14 21.40 -21.58
N ALA A 488 -17.37 20.88 -21.70
CA ALA A 488 -17.80 19.61 -21.13
C ALA A 488 -17.02 18.41 -21.71
N THR A 489 -16.79 18.38 -23.03
CA THR A 489 -15.94 17.36 -23.68
C THR A 489 -14.49 17.45 -23.19
N ARG A 490 -13.97 18.66 -22.99
CA ARG A 490 -12.61 18.87 -22.44
C ARG A 490 -12.51 18.47 -20.96
N CYS A 491 -13.53 18.71 -20.15
CA CYS A 491 -13.57 18.31 -18.74
C CYS A 491 -13.70 16.78 -18.60
N LYS A 492 -14.48 16.11 -19.45
CA LYS A 492 -14.58 14.63 -19.46
C LYS A 492 -13.26 13.97 -19.81
N LEU A 493 -12.51 14.50 -20.77
CA LEU A 493 -11.19 13.96 -21.15
C LEU A 493 -10.08 14.23 -20.11
N GLY A 494 -10.39 14.87 -18.97
CA GLY A 494 -9.43 15.13 -17.91
C GLY A 494 -9.03 13.90 -17.10
N SER A 495 -9.85 12.85 -17.08
CA SER A 495 -9.62 11.59 -16.36
C SER A 495 -9.53 10.40 -17.31
N LEU A 496 -8.93 9.30 -16.82
CA LEU A 496 -8.82 8.06 -17.58
C LEU A 496 -10.20 7.46 -17.93
N SER A 497 -11.13 7.37 -16.97
CA SER A 497 -12.51 6.89 -17.23
C SER A 497 -13.21 7.73 -18.28
N GLY A 498 -13.08 9.06 -18.24
CA GLY A 498 -13.75 9.91 -19.22
C GLY A 498 -13.13 9.82 -20.62
N LEU A 499 -11.83 9.51 -20.74
CA LEU A 499 -11.22 9.11 -22.01
C LEU A 499 -11.80 7.77 -22.51
N ILE A 500 -11.89 6.77 -21.64
CA ILE A 500 -12.39 5.44 -21.98
C ILE A 500 -13.87 5.48 -22.40
N GLU A 501 -14.71 6.24 -21.68
CA GLU A 501 -16.09 6.54 -22.07
C GLU A 501 -16.13 7.17 -23.46
N HIS A 502 -15.31 8.21 -23.70
CA HIS A 502 -15.30 8.92 -24.98
C HIS A 502 -14.95 8.02 -26.18
N ILE A 503 -13.91 7.20 -26.09
CA ILE A 503 -13.49 6.31 -27.18
C ILE A 503 -14.47 5.14 -27.39
N SER A 504 -15.22 4.78 -26.34
CA SER A 504 -16.27 3.75 -26.42
C SER A 504 -17.49 4.26 -27.20
N GLU A 505 -17.78 5.56 -27.11
CA GLU A 505 -18.98 6.16 -27.70
C GLU A 505 -18.70 6.72 -29.11
N ASN A 506 -17.50 7.26 -29.34
CA ASN A 506 -17.18 8.06 -30.51
C ASN A 506 -16.13 7.39 -31.40
N PRO A 507 -16.33 7.37 -32.74
CA PRO A 507 -15.29 6.97 -33.67
C PRO A 507 -14.09 7.92 -33.58
N CYS A 508 -12.92 7.39 -33.24
CA CYS A 508 -11.70 8.17 -33.07
C CYS A 508 -10.45 7.36 -33.43
N SER A 509 -9.31 8.03 -33.41
CA SER A 509 -7.97 7.44 -33.49
C SER A 509 -7.22 7.75 -32.21
N LEU A 510 -6.74 6.70 -31.53
CA LEU A 510 -5.98 6.84 -30.30
C LEU A 510 -4.59 6.24 -30.47
N MET A 511 -3.57 7.03 -30.16
CA MET A 511 -2.17 6.64 -30.24
C MET A 511 -1.42 7.04 -28.97
N VAL A 512 -0.26 6.43 -28.75
CA VAL A 512 0.67 6.79 -27.69
C VAL A 512 2.10 6.78 -28.21
N ASP A 513 2.99 7.52 -27.55
CA ASP A 513 4.43 7.23 -27.58
C ASP A 513 4.70 6.11 -26.55
N PRO A 514 5.02 4.87 -26.98
CA PRO A 514 5.24 3.76 -26.06
C PRO A 514 6.36 4.01 -25.04
N ARG A 515 7.30 4.95 -25.30
CA ARG A 515 8.36 5.30 -24.36
C ARG A 515 7.87 6.04 -23.12
N ASN A 516 6.61 6.48 -23.09
CA ASN A 516 5.98 7.05 -21.91
C ASN A 516 5.29 6.00 -21.04
N PHE A 517 5.29 4.73 -21.46
CA PHE A 517 4.56 3.65 -20.82
C PHE A 517 5.47 2.50 -20.42
N VAL A 518 5.00 1.69 -19.49
CA VAL A 518 5.75 0.56 -18.95
C VAL A 518 5.35 -0.71 -19.70
N PRO A 519 6.29 -1.45 -20.29
CA PRO A 519 5.98 -2.68 -20.99
C PRO A 519 5.40 -3.74 -20.05
N GLY A 520 4.37 -4.41 -20.53
CA GLY A 520 3.71 -5.51 -19.85
C GLY A 520 2.78 -6.29 -20.78
N TYR A 521 2.23 -7.36 -20.23
CA TYR A 521 1.30 -8.25 -20.92
C TYR A 521 0.38 -8.95 -19.93
N VAL A 522 -0.78 -9.38 -20.40
CA VAL A 522 -1.73 -10.16 -19.60
C VAL A 522 -1.60 -11.64 -19.96
N THR A 523 -1.48 -12.50 -18.95
CA THR A 523 -1.51 -13.95 -19.13
C THR A 523 -2.85 -14.53 -18.70
N HIS A 524 -3.35 -15.50 -19.46
CA HIS A 524 -4.42 -16.41 -19.08
C HIS A 524 -3.79 -17.68 -18.50
N LEU A 525 -4.11 -17.98 -17.25
CA LEU A 525 -3.63 -19.09 -16.45
C LEU A 525 -4.67 -20.21 -16.49
N GLN A 526 -4.21 -21.43 -16.73
CA GLN A 526 -5.05 -22.62 -16.71
C GLN A 526 -4.51 -23.59 -15.68
N THR A 527 -5.40 -24.11 -14.85
CA THR A 527 -5.15 -25.13 -13.84
C THR A 527 -6.18 -26.25 -14.00
N GLU A 528 -5.88 -27.43 -13.45
CA GLU A 528 -6.77 -28.60 -13.54
C GLU A 528 -8.14 -28.34 -12.89
N THR A 529 -8.15 -27.65 -11.75
CA THR A 529 -9.37 -27.23 -11.07
C THR A 529 -9.38 -25.72 -10.84
N ASP A 530 -10.53 -25.16 -10.45
CA ASP A 530 -10.71 -23.72 -10.22
C ASP A 530 -10.11 -23.30 -8.85
N VAL A 531 -8.79 -23.22 -8.79
CA VAL A 531 -8.00 -22.83 -7.60
C VAL A 531 -7.55 -21.37 -7.62
N LEU A 532 -7.97 -20.60 -8.61
CA LEU A 532 -7.55 -19.21 -8.81
C LEU A 532 -8.70 -18.25 -8.57
N PHE A 533 -8.46 -17.14 -7.86
CA PHE A 533 -9.45 -16.06 -7.77
C PHE A 533 -9.75 -15.45 -9.14
N GLU A 534 -8.75 -15.45 -10.02
CA GLU A 534 -8.85 -14.94 -11.38
C GLU A 534 -7.82 -15.64 -12.25
N ASN A 535 -8.27 -16.08 -13.43
CA ASN A 535 -7.43 -16.75 -14.41
C ASN A 535 -6.56 -15.77 -15.19
N PHE A 536 -6.70 -14.46 -14.98
CA PHE A 536 -5.88 -13.45 -15.63
C PHE A 536 -4.88 -12.81 -14.67
N ALA A 537 -3.67 -12.59 -15.15
CA ALA A 537 -2.61 -11.91 -14.41
C ALA A 537 -1.94 -10.86 -15.29
N ILE A 538 -1.80 -9.64 -14.76
CA ILE A 538 -1.03 -8.58 -15.42
C ILE A 538 0.44 -8.75 -15.03
N ASN A 539 1.32 -8.79 -16.02
CA ASN A 539 2.77 -8.89 -15.88
C ASN A 539 3.41 -7.60 -16.39
N VAL A 540 4.14 -6.87 -15.54
CA VAL A 540 4.73 -5.58 -15.85
C VAL A 540 6.21 -5.58 -15.49
N TYR A 541 7.05 -5.04 -16.36
CA TYR A 541 8.48 -4.92 -16.08
C TYR A 541 8.79 -3.62 -15.33
N HIS A 542 9.47 -3.73 -14.20
CA HIS A 542 9.99 -2.57 -13.46
C HIS A 542 11.45 -2.26 -13.80
N ARG A 543 12.22 -3.29 -14.14
CA ARG A 543 13.66 -3.24 -14.47
C ARG A 543 13.97 -4.20 -15.62
N LYS A 544 15.05 -3.90 -16.36
CA LYS A 544 15.50 -4.73 -17.49
C LYS A 544 16.27 -5.93 -16.96
N ASN A 545 16.19 -7.08 -17.62
CA ASN A 545 16.77 -8.36 -17.21
C ASN A 545 16.16 -8.97 -15.93
N GLU A 546 15.06 -8.43 -15.42
CA GLU A 546 14.30 -9.02 -14.31
C GLU A 546 12.97 -9.57 -14.83
N LEU A 547 12.45 -10.62 -14.17
CA LEU A 547 11.12 -11.15 -14.47
C LEU A 547 10.05 -10.07 -14.24
N PRO A 548 8.97 -10.06 -15.04
CA PRO A 548 7.89 -9.12 -14.82
C PRO A 548 7.18 -9.44 -13.50
N GLN A 549 6.61 -8.42 -12.88
CA GLN A 549 5.90 -8.53 -11.61
C GLN A 549 4.45 -8.07 -11.76
N ALA A 550 3.63 -8.33 -10.75
CA ALA A 550 2.32 -7.72 -10.67
C ALA A 550 2.48 -6.18 -10.66
N PRO A 551 1.55 -5.40 -11.25
CA PRO A 551 1.69 -3.95 -11.28
C PRO A 551 1.79 -3.37 -9.86
N ARG A 552 2.72 -2.43 -9.67
CA ARG A 552 2.98 -1.78 -8.39
C ARG A 552 2.99 -0.26 -8.53
N SER A 553 2.48 0.44 -7.52
CA SER A 553 2.48 1.91 -7.47
C SER A 553 3.62 2.49 -6.62
N ASP A 554 4.27 1.66 -5.80
CA ASP A 554 5.32 2.06 -4.87
C ASP A 554 6.73 2.11 -5.50
N GLU A 555 6.91 1.51 -6.68
CA GLU A 555 8.18 1.55 -7.42
C GLU A 555 7.98 2.11 -8.83
N GLN A 556 8.68 3.21 -9.14
CA GLN A 556 8.68 3.77 -10.48
C GLN A 556 9.49 2.87 -11.43
N SER A 557 8.85 2.37 -12.50
CA SER A 557 9.53 1.55 -13.49
C SER A 557 10.60 2.34 -14.26
N THR A 558 11.75 1.71 -14.46
CA THR A 558 12.92 2.25 -15.20
C THR A 558 12.95 1.81 -16.66
N VAL A 559 12.11 0.85 -17.05
CA VAL A 559 12.09 0.29 -18.39
C VAL A 559 10.99 0.88 -19.26
N ARG A 560 11.23 0.88 -20.58
CA ARG A 560 10.32 1.40 -21.60
C ARG A 560 10.27 0.43 -22.78
N PHE A 561 9.20 0.54 -23.57
CA PHE A 561 9.11 -0.19 -24.83
C PHE A 561 10.31 0.13 -25.73
N ASP A 562 10.90 -0.93 -26.30
CA ASP A 562 11.92 -0.84 -27.32
C ASP A 562 11.49 -1.65 -28.57
N ALA A 563 12.35 -1.68 -29.59
CA ALA A 563 12.03 -2.32 -30.86
C ALA A 563 11.74 -3.84 -30.74
N SER A 564 12.20 -4.50 -29.66
CA SER A 564 11.97 -5.93 -29.46
C SER A 564 10.50 -6.30 -29.20
N TRP A 565 9.67 -5.31 -28.87
CA TRP A 565 8.23 -5.47 -28.63
C TRP A 565 7.37 -5.30 -29.89
N GLY A 566 7.99 -4.99 -31.04
CA GLY A 566 7.29 -4.80 -32.32
C GLY A 566 6.46 -3.53 -32.44
N VAL A 567 6.55 -2.63 -31.47
CA VAL A 567 5.81 -1.35 -31.49
C VAL A 567 6.64 -0.27 -32.18
N SER A 568 5.99 0.55 -33.01
CA SER A 568 6.60 1.74 -33.59
C SER A 568 6.80 2.82 -32.51
N SER A 569 7.52 3.90 -32.84
CA SER A 569 7.66 5.07 -31.96
C SER A 569 6.33 5.75 -31.63
N MET A 570 5.27 5.44 -32.39
CA MET A 570 3.92 5.96 -32.25
C MET A 570 2.95 4.81 -32.46
N ALA A 571 2.57 4.14 -31.36
CA ALA A 571 1.75 2.94 -31.42
C ALA A 571 0.26 3.30 -31.36
N ALA A 572 -0.54 2.63 -32.20
CA ALA A 572 -1.99 2.72 -32.10
C ALA A 572 -2.48 1.91 -30.90
N VAL A 573 -3.43 2.45 -30.15
CA VAL A 573 -4.09 1.76 -29.05
C VAL A 573 -5.22 0.90 -29.63
N HIS A 574 -5.25 -0.39 -29.29
CA HIS A 574 -6.32 -1.30 -29.69
C HIS A 574 -7.55 -1.14 -28.78
N GLY A 575 -7.31 -1.02 -27.48
CA GLY A 575 -8.36 -0.89 -26.47
C GLY A 575 -7.79 -0.85 -25.06
N PHE A 576 -8.70 -0.86 -24.09
CA PHE A 576 -8.41 -0.91 -22.66
C PHE A 576 -9.15 -2.09 -22.04
N ILE A 577 -8.56 -2.71 -21.03
CA ILE A 577 -9.19 -3.76 -20.24
C ILE A 577 -9.05 -3.48 -18.76
N LYS A 578 -10.11 -3.71 -17.99
CA LYS A 578 -10.10 -3.59 -16.53
C LYS A 578 -9.96 -4.98 -15.87
N LEU A 579 -8.84 -5.20 -15.20
CA LEU A 579 -8.55 -6.43 -14.43
C LEU A 579 -8.19 -6.06 -12.99
N LYS A 580 -8.81 -6.70 -11.98
CA LYS A 580 -8.63 -6.36 -10.55
C LYS A 580 -8.71 -4.86 -10.25
N ASN A 581 -9.69 -4.18 -10.83
CA ASN A 581 -9.87 -2.73 -10.72
C ASN A 581 -8.69 -1.88 -11.28
N ARG A 582 -7.90 -2.44 -12.19
CA ARG A 582 -6.78 -1.75 -12.85
C ARG A 582 -6.96 -1.76 -14.34
N TRP A 583 -6.78 -0.60 -14.96
CA TRP A 583 -6.80 -0.47 -16.40
C TRP A 583 -5.47 -0.92 -17.01
N PHE A 584 -5.56 -1.73 -18.06
CA PHE A 584 -4.45 -2.13 -18.90
C PHE A 584 -4.73 -1.70 -20.34
N MET A 585 -3.85 -0.90 -20.91
CA MET A 585 -3.91 -0.44 -22.30
C MET A 585 -3.28 -1.49 -23.21
N VAL A 586 -3.96 -1.84 -24.30
CA VAL A 586 -3.49 -2.81 -25.30
C VAL A 586 -2.97 -2.08 -26.53
N LEU A 587 -1.75 -2.40 -26.96
CA LEU A 587 -1.12 -1.80 -28.13
C LEU A 587 -1.28 -2.67 -29.37
N LYS A 588 -1.66 -2.05 -30.50
CA LYS A 588 -1.84 -2.77 -31.76
C LYS A 588 -0.49 -3.17 -32.36
N GLY A 589 -0.33 -4.46 -32.66
CA GLY A 589 0.86 -5.01 -33.30
C GLY A 589 2.03 -5.30 -32.34
N ALA A 590 1.82 -5.11 -31.03
CA ALA A 590 2.79 -5.53 -30.02
C ALA A 590 2.87 -7.06 -29.93
N HIS A 591 4.07 -7.58 -29.69
CA HIS A 591 4.34 -9.00 -29.50
C HIS A 591 5.30 -9.23 -28.34
N LEU A 592 5.37 -10.46 -27.83
CA LEU A 592 6.31 -10.80 -26.77
C LEU A 592 7.76 -10.70 -27.28
N PRO A 593 8.65 -10.00 -26.56
CA PRO A 593 10.04 -9.88 -26.98
C PRO A 593 10.73 -11.25 -26.96
N LYS A 594 11.53 -11.51 -28.00
CA LYS A 594 12.40 -12.69 -28.10
C LYS A 594 13.80 -12.46 -27.53
N ASP A 595 14.10 -11.22 -27.16
CA ASP A 595 15.38 -10.80 -26.61
C ASP A 595 15.49 -11.29 -25.14
N PRO A 596 16.58 -11.99 -24.76
CA PRO A 596 16.75 -12.54 -23.42
C PRO A 596 16.83 -11.48 -22.31
N SER A 597 17.07 -10.21 -22.64
CA SER A 597 17.00 -9.09 -21.69
C SER A 597 15.59 -8.77 -21.20
N TRP A 598 14.58 -9.41 -21.79
CA TRP A 598 13.18 -9.39 -21.37
C TRP A 598 12.74 -10.81 -20.95
N PRO A 599 13.19 -11.31 -19.78
CA PRO A 599 12.83 -12.64 -19.33
C PRO A 599 11.33 -12.72 -19.07
N ARG A 600 10.67 -13.72 -19.63
CA ARG A 600 9.20 -13.84 -19.59
C ARG A 600 8.77 -14.59 -18.34
N GLY A 601 7.79 -14.05 -17.64
CA GLY A 601 7.13 -14.69 -16.50
C GLY A 601 5.73 -15.21 -16.84
N GLY A 602 5.34 -16.33 -16.24
CA GLY A 602 4.06 -16.97 -16.49
C GLY A 602 2.86 -16.33 -15.78
N GLY A 603 3.05 -15.39 -14.86
CA GLY A 603 1.97 -14.72 -14.12
C GLY A 603 1.46 -15.44 -12.87
N MET A 604 2.19 -16.44 -12.37
CA MET A 604 1.82 -17.22 -11.17
C MET A 604 2.13 -16.46 -9.86
N TYR A 605 1.36 -15.41 -9.57
CA TYR A 605 1.50 -14.66 -8.31
C TYR A 605 0.81 -15.36 -7.13
N PRO A 606 1.37 -15.28 -5.91
CA PRO A 606 0.81 -15.99 -4.75
C PRO A 606 -0.59 -15.49 -4.37
N THR A 607 -0.89 -14.23 -4.68
CA THR A 607 -2.20 -13.58 -4.46
C THR A 607 -3.30 -14.07 -5.40
N ASN A 608 -2.96 -14.83 -6.46
CA ASN A 608 -3.96 -15.37 -7.38
C ASN A 608 -4.57 -16.69 -6.88
N LEU A 609 -3.92 -17.40 -5.95
CA LEU A 609 -4.44 -18.65 -5.40
C LEU A 609 -5.58 -18.40 -4.39
N LYS A 610 -6.63 -19.21 -4.46
CA LYS A 610 -7.68 -19.30 -3.43
C LYS A 610 -7.14 -19.92 -2.13
N PRO A 611 -7.77 -19.67 -0.96
CA PRO A 611 -7.27 -20.10 0.35
C PRO A 611 -6.92 -21.58 0.46
N GLU A 612 -7.72 -22.44 -0.16
CA GLU A 612 -7.53 -23.89 -0.21
C GLU A 612 -6.17 -24.32 -0.80
N ALA A 613 -5.60 -23.53 -1.71
CA ALA A 613 -4.31 -23.82 -2.36
C ALA A 613 -3.13 -23.03 -1.76
N HIS A 614 -3.33 -22.26 -0.69
CA HIS A 614 -2.28 -21.37 -0.14
C HIS A 614 -1.05 -22.12 0.37
N HIS A 615 -1.20 -23.35 0.82
CA HIS A 615 -0.08 -24.19 1.26
C HIS A 615 0.85 -24.61 0.11
N HIS A 616 0.45 -24.39 -1.15
CA HIS A 616 1.27 -24.59 -2.35
C HIS A 616 1.85 -23.30 -2.94
N ARG A 617 1.70 -22.13 -2.28
CA ARG A 617 2.17 -20.82 -2.77
C ARG A 617 3.62 -20.83 -3.26
N SER A 618 4.55 -21.43 -2.51
CA SER A 618 5.96 -21.45 -2.90
C SER A 618 6.20 -22.20 -4.21
N LYS A 619 5.50 -23.32 -4.42
CA LYS A 619 5.57 -24.09 -5.67
C LYS A 619 4.88 -23.35 -6.81
N TRP A 620 3.73 -22.74 -6.55
CA TRP A 620 3.05 -21.90 -7.55
C TRP A 620 3.92 -20.74 -8.04
N VAL A 621 4.57 -20.03 -7.13
CA VAL A 621 5.44 -18.89 -7.47
C VAL A 621 6.67 -19.34 -8.27
N SER A 622 7.23 -20.53 -8.04
CA SER A 622 8.35 -21.00 -8.87
C SER A 622 7.95 -21.20 -10.33
N PHE A 623 6.70 -21.61 -10.61
CA PHE A 623 6.19 -21.70 -11.98
C PHE A 623 6.12 -20.35 -12.70
N HIS A 624 6.13 -19.22 -11.99
CA HIS A 624 6.24 -17.90 -12.63
C HIS A 624 7.51 -17.79 -13.49
N ALA A 625 8.63 -18.36 -13.04
CA ALA A 625 9.89 -18.35 -13.79
C ALA A 625 10.03 -19.58 -14.73
N LEU A 626 9.37 -20.69 -14.39
CA LEU A 626 9.54 -21.96 -15.11
C LEU A 626 8.58 -22.12 -16.29
N VAL A 627 7.40 -21.48 -16.26
CA VAL A 627 6.41 -21.54 -17.35
C VAL A 627 6.52 -20.29 -18.20
N LEU A 628 6.95 -20.48 -19.44
CA LEU A 628 7.00 -19.40 -20.42
C LEU A 628 5.61 -19.23 -21.03
N PRO A 629 5.06 -18.00 -21.04
CA PRO A 629 3.77 -17.75 -21.67
C PRO A 629 3.84 -17.97 -23.17
N GLU A 630 2.89 -18.74 -23.71
CA GLU A 630 2.74 -18.97 -25.15
C GLU A 630 2.03 -17.79 -25.82
N GLU A 631 2.48 -17.39 -27.01
CA GLU A 631 1.85 -16.34 -27.78
C GLU A 631 0.69 -16.93 -28.61
N PRO A 632 -0.51 -16.35 -28.56
CA PRO A 632 -1.70 -16.91 -29.19
C PRO A 632 -1.59 -16.87 -30.72
N ALA A 633 -2.05 -17.93 -31.39
CA ALA A 633 -2.04 -18.02 -32.85
C ALA A 633 -3.09 -17.13 -33.53
N THR A 634 -4.13 -16.73 -32.80
CA THR A 634 -5.27 -15.93 -33.27
C THR A 634 -5.68 -14.90 -32.23
N GLY A 635 -6.39 -13.85 -32.66
CA GLY A 635 -6.81 -12.74 -31.79
C GLY A 635 -5.74 -11.66 -31.63
N VAL A 636 -6.08 -10.59 -30.91
CA VAL A 636 -5.14 -9.53 -30.56
C VAL A 636 -4.52 -9.85 -29.20
N PRO A 637 -3.21 -10.11 -29.11
CA PRO A 637 -2.57 -10.40 -27.83
C PRO A 637 -2.64 -9.16 -26.93
N LEU A 638 -2.96 -9.37 -25.65
CA LEU A 638 -3.09 -8.31 -24.66
C LEU A 638 -1.71 -7.88 -24.14
N ILE A 639 -0.99 -7.18 -25.02
CA ILE A 639 0.36 -6.66 -24.78
C ILE A 639 0.30 -5.13 -24.81
N GLY A 640 0.90 -4.49 -23.81
CA GLY A 640 0.77 -3.05 -23.61
C GLY A 640 1.21 -2.62 -22.21
N SER A 641 0.45 -1.74 -21.55
CA SER A 641 0.87 -1.14 -20.27
C SER A 641 -0.25 -1.16 -19.25
N ALA A 642 0.06 -1.54 -18.03
CA ALA A 642 -0.79 -1.22 -16.89
C ALA A 642 -0.76 0.30 -16.67
N LEU A 643 -1.93 0.91 -16.47
CA LEU A 643 -2.07 2.34 -16.25
C LEU A 643 -2.04 2.63 -14.75
N VAL A 644 -0.90 2.35 -14.13
CA VAL A 644 -0.66 2.54 -12.69
C VAL A 644 0.70 3.18 -12.45
N GLY A 645 0.88 3.82 -11.30
CA GLY A 645 2.18 4.36 -10.86
C GLY A 645 2.56 5.71 -11.48
N PHE A 646 1.67 6.34 -12.26
CA PHE A 646 1.85 7.71 -12.77
C PHE A 646 0.64 8.56 -12.42
N PRO A 647 0.81 9.86 -12.08
CA PRO A 647 -0.31 10.75 -11.78
C PRO A 647 -1.14 11.10 -13.02
N SER A 648 -0.55 10.97 -14.22
CA SER A 648 -1.21 11.26 -15.48
C SER A 648 -0.56 10.49 -16.64
N PHE A 649 -1.35 10.19 -17.66
CA PHE A 649 -0.93 9.52 -18.89
C PHE A 649 -1.13 10.44 -20.10
N ARG A 650 -0.22 10.35 -21.07
CA ARG A 650 -0.29 11.15 -22.30
C ARG A 650 -0.73 10.29 -23.47
N PHE A 651 -1.76 10.74 -24.16
CA PHE A 651 -2.32 10.10 -25.34
C PHE A 651 -2.37 11.08 -26.50
N ILE A 652 -2.54 10.56 -27.71
CA ILE A 652 -2.77 11.35 -28.92
C ILE A 652 -4.12 10.91 -29.48
N LEU A 653 -5.13 11.74 -29.26
CA LEU A 653 -6.51 11.54 -29.71
C LEU A 653 -6.74 12.40 -30.94
N ASP A 654 -7.02 11.76 -32.08
CA ASP A 654 -7.27 12.41 -33.37
C ASP A 654 -6.16 13.39 -33.78
N GLY A 655 -4.91 12.95 -33.56
CA GLY A 655 -3.70 13.73 -33.86
C GLY A 655 -3.40 14.85 -32.87
N LYS A 656 -4.16 14.99 -31.78
CA LYS A 656 -3.91 15.98 -30.72
C LYS A 656 -3.46 15.31 -29.44
N GLU A 657 -2.37 15.81 -28.87
CA GLU A 657 -1.90 15.37 -27.57
C GLU A 657 -2.88 15.79 -26.46
N ILE A 658 -3.22 14.84 -25.60
CA ILE A 658 -4.05 15.04 -24.41
C ILE A 658 -3.33 14.41 -23.22
N SER A 659 -3.54 14.98 -22.04
CA SER A 659 -3.07 14.44 -20.77
C SER A 659 -4.28 14.09 -19.91
N VAL A 660 -4.34 12.87 -19.42
CA VAL A 660 -5.45 12.38 -18.58
C VAL A 660 -4.89 12.01 -17.21
N SER A 661 -5.57 12.36 -16.13
CA SER A 661 -5.17 11.95 -14.79
C SER A 661 -5.41 10.46 -14.59
N ALA A 662 -4.52 9.82 -13.82
CA ALA A 662 -4.80 8.50 -13.29
C ALA A 662 -5.98 8.57 -12.29
N GLU A 663 -6.64 7.43 -12.09
CA GLU A 663 -7.68 7.24 -11.07
C GLU A 663 -7.10 6.80 -9.73
#